data_AF-A0A0E3YVB6-F1
#
_entry.id   AF-A0A0E3YVB6-F1
#
_cell.length_a   1.000
_cell.length_b   1.000
_cell.length_c   1.000
_cell.angle_alpha   90.00
_cell.angle_beta   90.00
_cell.angle_gamma   90.00
#
_symmetry.space_group_name_H-M   'P 1'
#
loop_
_entity.id
_entity.type
_entity.pdbx_description
1 polymer ?
#
loop_
_entity_poly.entity_id
_entity_poly.type
_entity_poly.pdbx_seq_one_letter_code
_entity_poly.pdbx_strand_id
1 'polypeptide(L)'
;MKSPSIDLLPALATCAASVEKTLSTREVGLTMGGEPTFVPLQPEGAEWQTAALGPTKLGLARCFAHALLSRTYPGAMLLHTSGKHYPGEPLPRWCLLLQWRGDGQVLWRDPRRLKRDGMPGKHTLADTSRVIEALLATLKLPASAARPVAEQDGASHGWVVPLDHDGTAFATDDWSADLGTDPIFLNPGDSLAGLRLPLDQLGDNRLRRALTAELLEGSVTIFIPPLLLNAYLALIPVIEKAIEAAGLDDVILAGYAPPYDATRLPTIGFASDPGVIEVNLAPCEDWQAYDVQLHRLYEAASAVGMCARKYQFNGRAVGTGGGAHLVFGGPTPETSPFFLHPALLPSVIRYFQHHPALSYAFSGLYMGPSSQAPRIDESTYEALYELEIACEGAARLGSPHNLALYDLLFRDLLMDRSGNTHRAEISVDKLWNPFAGNGRLGLVEFRAFETHPEAAAQSLAALFIRAILARLAAAPLSAPFIRWQGELHDRFFLPAFVWDDLDAVCADLRAHGLPFESDWLRPLWEWRFPKVGALNLVYTPAFAPDAAKDAPVPASVPFQLSFRQALEAWPLLGESPNAGGVARTVDACMDRLEAWVSDAAALDHGLLLVNGYPCAFRPADGGSAAGIRYRAFFLQPALQPHCPVNAPLLFEWVDKTTLTVTAAARWHVWNPGHIPYTDRPADADEAATRRAERWEPWPHTLGEARYIPRVEFAPESRHTLDLRRAALLSR
;
A
#
# COMPACT_ATOMS: atom_id res chain seq x y z
N MET A 1 -8.48 -7.62 -18.14
CA MET A 1 -7.31 -6.83 -18.60
C MET A 1 -6.25 -7.81 -19.00
N LYS A 2 -5.57 -7.61 -20.13
CA LYS A 2 -4.36 -8.38 -20.43
C LYS A 2 -3.27 -7.79 -19.53
N SER A 3 -2.61 -8.63 -18.73
CA SER A 3 -1.35 -8.28 -18.09
C SER A 3 -0.39 -7.70 -19.13
N PRO A 4 0.61 -6.88 -18.73
CA PRO A 4 1.69 -6.51 -19.64
C PRO A 4 2.14 -7.79 -20.35
N SER A 5 2.01 -7.81 -21.69
CA SER A 5 2.18 -9.08 -22.42
C SER A 5 3.59 -9.58 -22.18
N ILE A 6 3.79 -10.90 -22.27
CA ILE A 6 5.11 -11.56 -22.20
C ILE A 6 6.14 -10.84 -23.10
N ASP A 7 5.69 -10.14 -24.14
CA ASP A 7 6.48 -9.36 -25.08
C ASP A 7 7.16 -8.11 -24.48
N LEU A 8 6.72 -7.61 -23.32
CA LEU A 8 7.32 -6.44 -22.65
C LEU A 8 8.55 -6.79 -21.81
N LEU A 9 8.71 -8.06 -21.41
CA LEU A 9 9.79 -8.50 -20.50
C LEU A 9 11.20 -8.12 -20.97
N PRO A 10 11.57 -8.26 -22.26
CA PRO A 10 12.91 -7.87 -22.73
C PRO A 10 13.16 -6.35 -22.62
N ALA A 11 12.14 -5.53 -22.88
CA ALA A 11 12.25 -4.08 -22.81
C ALA A 11 12.38 -3.60 -21.36
N LEU A 12 11.58 -4.18 -20.45
CA LEU A 12 11.69 -3.93 -19.01
C LEU A 12 13.06 -4.32 -18.47
N ALA A 13 13.56 -5.50 -18.84
CA ALA A 13 14.90 -5.96 -18.44
C ALA A 13 16.01 -5.02 -18.95
N THR A 14 15.86 -4.49 -20.18
CA THR A 14 16.80 -3.52 -20.75
C THR A 14 16.78 -2.20 -19.99
N CYS A 15 15.59 -1.68 -19.68
CA CYS A 15 15.45 -0.47 -18.86
C CYS A 15 16.06 -0.68 -17.47
N ALA A 16 15.74 -1.80 -16.81
CA ALA A 16 16.29 -2.13 -15.50
C ALA A 16 17.83 -2.24 -15.54
N ALA A 17 18.40 -2.85 -16.57
CA ALA A 17 19.85 -2.88 -16.74
C ALA A 17 20.47 -1.48 -16.89
N SER A 18 19.80 -0.56 -17.61
CA SER A 18 20.23 0.85 -17.70
C SER A 18 20.13 1.58 -16.36
N VAL A 19 19.11 1.29 -15.55
CA VAL A 19 18.97 1.79 -14.17
C VAL A 19 20.14 1.32 -13.31
N GLU A 20 20.42 0.01 -13.28
CA GLU A 20 21.53 -0.54 -12.49
C GLU A 20 22.89 -0.03 -12.96
N LYS A 21 23.09 0.13 -14.28
CA LYS A 21 24.31 0.75 -14.83
C LYS A 21 24.46 2.20 -14.35
N THR A 22 23.38 2.96 -14.30
CA THR A 22 23.38 4.37 -13.87
C THR A 22 23.74 4.49 -12.39
N LEU A 23 23.16 3.63 -11.54
CA LEU A 23 23.44 3.57 -10.10
C LEU A 23 24.88 3.12 -9.81
N SER A 24 25.32 2.02 -10.43
CA SER A 24 26.68 1.48 -10.24
C SER A 24 27.78 2.42 -10.69
N THR A 25 27.62 3.11 -11.83
CA THR A 25 28.60 4.10 -12.32
C THR A 25 28.82 5.26 -11.33
N ARG A 26 27.88 5.47 -10.41
CA ARG A 26 27.91 6.53 -9.40
C ARG A 26 28.07 6.01 -7.98
N GLU A 27 28.35 4.72 -7.82
CA GLU A 27 28.55 4.06 -6.53
C GLU A 27 27.32 4.20 -5.61
N VAL A 28 26.12 4.28 -6.19
CA VAL A 28 24.85 4.38 -5.45
C VAL A 28 24.33 2.98 -5.13
N GLY A 29 24.55 2.52 -3.90
CA GLY A 29 23.94 1.28 -3.40
C GLY A 29 22.48 1.52 -3.02
N LEU A 30 21.54 1.19 -3.92
CA LEU A 30 20.11 1.40 -3.72
C LEU A 30 19.39 0.06 -3.55
N THR A 31 19.04 -0.29 -2.32
CA THR A 31 18.17 -1.43 -2.04
C THR A 31 16.70 -1.03 -2.18
N MET A 32 15.83 -2.01 -2.43
CA MET A 32 14.39 -1.80 -2.51
C MET A 32 13.59 -2.92 -1.84
N GLY A 33 12.47 -2.56 -1.26
CA GLY A 33 11.49 -3.46 -0.67
C GLY A 33 10.07 -3.00 -1.02
N GLY A 34 9.09 -3.73 -0.51
CA GLY A 34 7.68 -3.39 -0.70
C GLY A 34 6.81 -3.94 0.41
N GLU A 35 5.66 -3.32 0.61
CA GLU A 35 4.69 -3.71 1.64
C GLU A 35 3.31 -4.05 1.02
N PRO A 36 3.20 -4.98 0.04
CA PRO A 36 1.91 -5.34 -0.56
C PRO A 36 0.96 -5.96 0.46
N THR A 37 -0.33 -5.76 0.25
CA THR A 37 -1.37 -6.23 1.17
C THR A 37 -2.38 -7.16 0.49
N PHE A 38 -2.90 -8.11 1.26
CA PHE A 38 -3.74 -9.20 0.76
C PHE A 38 -4.98 -9.40 1.62
N VAL A 39 -6.03 -9.91 1.00
CA VAL A 39 -7.27 -10.37 1.64
C VAL A 39 -7.70 -11.72 1.07
N PRO A 40 -8.52 -12.51 1.77
CA PRO A 40 -9.10 -13.71 1.18
C PRO A 40 -10.05 -13.32 0.04
N LEU A 41 -10.32 -14.25 -0.88
CA LEU A 41 -11.25 -14.05 -2.00
C LEU A 41 -12.64 -13.57 -1.53
N GLN A 42 -13.06 -13.98 -0.34
CA GLN A 42 -14.28 -13.54 0.33
C GLN A 42 -13.94 -12.92 1.70
N PRO A 43 -13.68 -11.61 1.77
CA PRO A 43 -13.26 -10.93 3.00
C PRO A 43 -14.45 -10.63 3.93
N GLU A 44 -14.90 -11.65 4.66
CA GLU A 44 -16.04 -11.58 5.58
C GLU A 44 -15.64 -11.34 7.04
N GLY A 45 -16.41 -10.52 7.77
CA GLY A 45 -16.14 -10.22 9.18
C GLY A 45 -15.28 -8.98 9.40
N ALA A 46 -15.17 -8.57 10.66
CA ALA A 46 -14.57 -7.28 11.05
C ALA A 46 -13.07 -7.21 10.71
N GLU A 47 -12.33 -8.32 10.83
CA GLU A 47 -10.88 -8.38 10.60
C GLU A 47 -10.44 -8.06 9.16
N TRP A 48 -11.37 -8.18 8.20
CA TRP A 48 -11.13 -7.87 6.78
C TRP A 48 -11.76 -6.53 6.34
N GLN A 49 -12.30 -5.77 7.29
CA GLN A 49 -12.94 -4.48 7.06
C GLN A 49 -12.35 -3.36 7.92
N THR A 50 -12.33 -3.53 9.24
CA THR A 50 -12.00 -2.46 10.20
C THR A 50 -11.08 -2.91 11.34
N ALA A 51 -11.17 -4.17 11.77
CA ALA A 51 -10.35 -4.69 12.85
C ALA A 51 -9.00 -5.18 12.35
N ALA A 52 -7.97 -5.03 13.19
CA ALA A 52 -6.65 -5.55 12.91
C ALA A 52 -6.59 -7.07 13.10
N LEU A 53 -7.28 -7.59 14.12
CA LEU A 53 -7.27 -9.00 14.52
C LEU A 53 -8.66 -9.64 14.32
N GLY A 54 -8.69 -10.97 14.28
CA GLY A 54 -9.90 -11.75 14.28
C GLY A 54 -9.62 -13.26 14.18
N PRO A 55 -10.69 -14.07 14.10
CA PRO A 55 -10.59 -15.52 14.24
C PRO A 55 -9.93 -16.22 13.04
N THR A 56 -9.99 -15.65 11.83
CA THR A 56 -9.52 -16.36 10.62
C THR A 56 -8.17 -15.85 10.11
N LYS A 57 -7.80 -14.59 10.41
CA LYS A 57 -6.65 -13.93 9.78
C LYS A 57 -5.32 -14.58 10.11
N LEU A 58 -5.07 -14.98 11.35
CA LEU A 58 -3.80 -15.63 11.73
C LEU A 58 -3.64 -16.99 11.03
N GLY A 59 -4.71 -17.78 10.95
CA GLY A 59 -4.70 -19.07 10.25
C GLY A 59 -4.42 -18.90 8.76
N LEU A 60 -5.06 -17.93 8.11
CA LEU A 60 -4.82 -17.61 6.70
C LEU A 60 -3.39 -17.06 6.46
N ALA A 61 -2.86 -16.25 7.37
CA ALA A 61 -1.48 -15.77 7.31
C ALA A 61 -0.47 -16.92 7.42
N ARG A 62 -0.71 -17.90 8.30
CA ARG A 62 0.11 -19.13 8.38
C ARG A 62 0.04 -19.93 7.08
N CYS A 63 -1.15 -20.16 6.55
CA CYS A 63 -1.32 -20.88 5.27
C CYS A 63 -0.53 -20.20 4.15
N PHE A 64 -0.64 -18.87 4.06
CA PHE A 64 0.07 -18.06 3.07
C PHE A 64 1.59 -18.15 3.25
N ALA A 65 2.10 -17.93 4.47
CA ALA A 65 3.53 -18.04 4.75
C ALA A 65 4.07 -19.45 4.46
N HIS A 66 3.30 -20.51 4.75
CA HIS A 66 3.64 -21.90 4.43
C HIS A 66 3.67 -22.19 2.92
N ALA A 67 2.75 -21.61 2.15
CA ALA A 67 2.76 -21.74 0.70
C ALA A 67 4.03 -21.10 0.11
N LEU A 68 4.44 -19.96 0.66
CA LEU A 68 5.68 -19.28 0.27
C LEU A 68 6.92 -20.08 0.68
N LEU A 69 6.97 -20.56 1.93
CA LEU A 69 8.02 -21.44 2.45
C LEU A 69 8.20 -22.68 1.55
N SER A 70 7.11 -23.40 1.27
CA SER A 70 7.16 -24.68 0.56
C SER A 70 7.53 -24.56 -0.91
N ARG A 71 7.15 -23.45 -1.58
CA ARG A 71 7.31 -23.28 -3.04
C ARG A 71 8.53 -22.44 -3.40
N THR A 72 8.89 -21.48 -2.54
CA THR A 72 9.83 -20.41 -2.90
C THR A 72 11.09 -20.42 -2.06
N TYR A 73 10.98 -20.68 -0.76
CA TYR A 73 12.10 -20.64 0.18
C TYR A 73 12.26 -21.99 0.90
N PRO A 74 12.58 -23.08 0.18
CA PRO A 74 12.83 -24.36 0.82
C PRO A 74 13.99 -24.21 1.81
N GLY A 75 13.80 -24.70 3.03
CA GLY A 75 14.77 -24.51 4.10
C GLY A 75 14.54 -23.28 4.98
N ALA A 76 13.53 -22.45 4.69
CA ALA A 76 13.14 -21.33 5.53
C ALA A 76 12.32 -21.78 6.76
N MET A 77 12.31 -20.93 7.78
CA MET A 77 11.60 -21.14 9.04
C MET A 77 10.53 -20.07 9.22
N LEU A 78 9.39 -20.43 9.82
CA LEU A 78 8.36 -19.50 10.23
C LEU A 78 8.43 -19.24 11.74
N LEU A 79 8.62 -17.99 12.14
CA LEU A 79 8.64 -17.55 13.53
C LEU A 79 7.42 -16.65 13.82
N HIS A 80 6.73 -16.91 14.92
CA HIS A 80 5.67 -16.08 15.47
C HIS A 80 6.26 -15.06 16.45
N THR A 81 6.01 -13.78 16.26
CA THR A 81 6.52 -12.74 17.15
C THR A 81 5.47 -11.66 17.42
N SER A 82 5.78 -10.78 18.36
CA SER A 82 4.97 -9.61 18.67
C SER A 82 5.19 -8.55 17.59
N GLY A 83 4.10 -8.11 16.97
CA GLY A 83 4.05 -7.01 16.02
C GLY A 83 3.88 -5.66 16.71
N LYS A 84 3.36 -4.68 15.95
CA LYS A 84 3.11 -3.32 16.43
C LYS A 84 2.07 -3.33 17.55
N HIS A 85 2.27 -2.45 18.54
CA HIS A 85 1.31 -2.20 19.62
C HIS A 85 0.84 -0.75 19.53
N TYR A 86 -0.47 -0.56 19.34
CA TYR A 86 -1.05 0.78 19.23
C TYR A 86 -1.72 1.22 20.54
N PRO A 87 -1.74 2.52 20.86
CA PRO A 87 -2.45 3.04 22.03
C PRO A 87 -3.91 2.57 22.07
N GLY A 88 -4.35 2.04 23.21
CA GLY A 88 -5.69 1.52 23.42
C GLY A 88 -5.89 0.04 23.10
N GLU A 89 -4.90 -0.63 22.49
CA GLU A 89 -4.92 -2.10 22.32
C GLU A 89 -4.39 -2.80 23.58
N PRO A 90 -5.02 -3.89 24.05
CA PRO A 90 -4.62 -4.57 25.28
C PRO A 90 -3.30 -5.34 25.13
N LEU A 91 -3.00 -5.83 23.91
CA LEU A 91 -1.82 -6.62 23.58
C LEU A 91 -1.24 -6.16 22.23
N PRO A 92 0.07 -6.36 21.99
CA PRO A 92 0.63 -6.22 20.66
C PRO A 92 -0.06 -7.17 19.68
N ARG A 93 -0.19 -6.73 18.43
CA ARG A 93 -0.69 -7.59 17.36
C ARG A 93 0.30 -8.70 17.06
N TRP A 94 -0.10 -9.76 16.38
CA TRP A 94 0.83 -10.80 15.92
C TRP A 94 1.59 -10.37 14.66
N CYS A 95 2.80 -10.90 14.50
CA CYS A 95 3.60 -10.82 13.28
C CYS A 95 4.22 -12.21 12.98
N LEU A 96 4.23 -12.62 11.72
CA LEU A 96 4.93 -13.83 11.29
C LEU A 96 6.19 -13.45 10.52
N LEU A 97 7.32 -14.07 10.84
CA LEU A 97 8.58 -13.85 10.15
C LEU A 97 8.96 -15.13 9.41
N LEU A 98 8.97 -15.09 8.08
CA LEU A 98 9.54 -16.13 7.24
C LEU A 98 11.02 -15.82 7.01
N GLN A 99 11.90 -16.63 7.57
CA GLN A 99 13.35 -16.36 7.62
C GLN A 99 14.13 -17.46 6.90
N TRP A 100 15.16 -17.09 6.16
CA TRP A 100 16.09 -18.04 5.53
C TRP A 100 17.52 -17.54 5.64
N ARG A 101 18.50 -18.41 5.42
CA ARG A 101 19.90 -18.00 5.47
C ARG A 101 20.34 -17.42 4.14
N GLY A 102 20.95 -16.24 4.20
CA GLY A 102 21.50 -15.59 3.00
C GLY A 102 22.69 -16.34 2.39
N ASP A 103 23.35 -17.21 3.15
CA ASP A 103 24.40 -18.12 2.65
C ASP A 103 23.86 -19.38 1.96
N GLY A 104 22.54 -19.51 1.80
CA GLY A 104 21.88 -20.63 1.14
C GLY A 104 21.83 -21.92 1.95
N GLN A 105 22.33 -21.94 3.19
CA GLN A 105 22.18 -23.11 4.05
C GLN A 105 20.75 -23.23 4.57
N VAL A 106 20.35 -24.46 4.91
CA VAL A 106 19.03 -24.73 5.47
C VAL A 106 18.93 -24.16 6.88
N LEU A 107 17.91 -23.35 7.13
CA LEU A 107 17.55 -22.91 8.49
C LEU A 107 16.65 -23.95 9.18
N TRP A 108 15.69 -24.50 8.43
CA TRP A 108 14.72 -25.50 8.91
C TRP A 108 14.48 -26.59 7.85
N ARG A 109 14.69 -27.86 8.19
CA ARG A 109 14.68 -28.99 7.25
C ARG A 109 13.28 -29.54 6.97
N ASP A 110 12.42 -29.69 7.98
CA ASP A 110 11.09 -30.31 7.82
C ASP A 110 9.92 -29.36 8.13
N PRO A 111 9.43 -28.58 7.15
CA PRO A 111 8.37 -27.60 7.39
C PRO A 111 7.02 -28.23 7.73
N ARG A 112 6.82 -29.54 7.50
CA ARG A 112 5.56 -30.24 7.85
C ARG A 112 5.35 -30.32 9.36
N ARG A 113 6.41 -30.12 10.14
CA ARG A 113 6.36 -30.08 11.61
C ARG A 113 5.86 -28.75 12.15
N LEU A 114 5.84 -27.70 11.34
CA LEU A 114 5.35 -26.37 11.75
C LEU A 114 3.83 -26.29 11.56
N LYS A 115 3.15 -25.60 12.48
CA LYS A 115 1.71 -25.34 12.40
C LYS A 115 1.36 -24.54 11.15
N ARG A 116 0.38 -25.03 10.37
CA ARG A 116 0.07 -24.51 9.02
C ARG A 116 -1.18 -23.63 8.96
N ASP A 117 -2.14 -23.87 9.84
CA ASP A 117 -3.47 -23.25 9.78
C ASP A 117 -3.91 -22.71 11.15
N GLY A 118 -5.20 -22.38 11.26
CA GLY A 118 -5.84 -21.94 12.50
C GLY A 118 -6.60 -23.06 13.24
N MET A 119 -6.46 -24.34 12.84
CA MET A 119 -7.19 -25.43 13.47
C MET A 119 -6.52 -25.84 14.78
N PRO A 120 -7.27 -26.28 15.81
CA PRO A 120 -6.68 -26.83 17.03
C PRO A 120 -5.78 -28.02 16.75
N GLY A 121 -4.69 -28.13 17.51
CA GLY A 121 -3.80 -29.27 17.45
C GLY A 121 -4.30 -30.49 18.24
N LYS A 122 -3.47 -31.53 18.30
CA LYS A 122 -3.78 -32.83 18.95
C LYS A 122 -2.81 -33.20 20.09
N HIS A 123 -1.89 -32.31 20.42
CA HIS A 123 -0.87 -32.53 21.44
C HIS A 123 -1.42 -32.33 22.84
N THR A 124 -0.64 -32.80 23.80
CA THR A 124 -0.93 -32.83 25.22
C THR A 124 0.18 -32.13 25.99
N LEU A 125 -0.07 -31.83 27.26
CA LEU A 125 0.93 -31.20 28.12
C LEU A 125 2.19 -32.09 28.27
N ALA A 126 2.05 -33.41 28.24
CA ALA A 126 3.19 -34.33 28.30
C ALA A 126 4.18 -34.11 27.15
N ASP A 127 3.69 -33.67 25.99
CA ASP A 127 4.51 -33.42 24.80
C ASP A 127 5.48 -32.25 24.98
N THR A 128 5.06 -31.26 25.78
CA THR A 128 5.91 -30.10 26.13
C THR A 128 7.10 -30.52 27.00
N SER A 129 6.94 -31.48 27.92
CA SER A 129 8.06 -32.05 28.69
C SER A 129 9.01 -32.82 27.78
N ARG A 130 8.46 -33.69 26.91
CA ARG A 130 9.26 -34.55 26.03
C ARG A 130 10.19 -33.76 25.11
N VAL A 131 9.70 -32.65 24.54
CA VAL A 131 10.52 -31.81 23.67
C VAL A 131 11.60 -31.05 24.44
N ILE A 132 11.31 -30.60 25.66
CA ILE A 132 12.30 -29.93 26.52
C ILE A 132 13.40 -30.90 26.97
N GLU A 133 13.03 -32.12 27.37
CA GLU A 133 14.00 -33.18 27.72
C GLU A 133 14.90 -33.52 26.53
N ALA A 134 14.34 -33.66 25.33
CA ALA A 134 15.10 -33.91 24.11
C ALA A 134 16.03 -32.72 23.74
N LEU A 135 15.59 -31.48 23.99
CA LEU A 135 16.38 -30.28 23.79
C LEU A 135 17.59 -30.23 24.74
N LEU A 136 17.37 -30.44 26.04
CA LEU A 136 18.43 -30.49 27.05
C LEU A 136 19.44 -31.61 26.76
N ALA A 137 18.97 -32.80 26.38
CA ALA A 137 19.82 -33.91 25.99
C ALA A 137 20.69 -33.57 24.76
N THR A 138 20.13 -32.86 23.77
CA THR A 138 20.86 -32.41 22.58
C THR A 138 21.93 -31.36 22.92
N LEU A 139 21.62 -30.46 23.85
CA LEU A 139 22.54 -29.43 24.34
C LEU A 139 23.56 -29.95 25.37
N LYS A 140 23.39 -31.18 25.87
CA LYS A 140 24.16 -31.76 26.98
C LYS A 140 24.04 -30.95 28.28
N LEU A 141 22.86 -30.38 28.51
CA LEU A 141 22.51 -29.65 29.73
C LEU A 141 21.77 -30.57 30.71
N PRO A 142 21.86 -30.33 32.03
CA PRO A 142 21.24 -31.19 33.04
C PRO A 142 19.70 -31.13 32.94
N ALA A 143 19.04 -32.28 33.04
CA ALA A 143 17.57 -32.36 33.02
C ALA A 143 16.90 -31.55 34.14
N SER A 144 17.58 -31.36 35.28
CA SER A 144 17.12 -30.55 36.42
C SER A 144 16.99 -29.05 36.11
N ALA A 145 17.48 -28.59 34.95
CA ALA A 145 17.29 -27.22 34.50
C ALA A 145 15.87 -26.93 33.97
N ALA A 146 15.15 -27.97 33.53
CA ALA A 146 13.76 -27.83 33.09
C ALA A 146 12.83 -27.79 34.29
N ARG A 147 11.87 -26.87 34.25
CA ARG A 147 10.90 -26.68 35.33
C ARG A 147 9.49 -26.51 34.78
N PRO A 148 8.46 -27.15 35.38
CA PRO A 148 7.07 -26.92 35.01
C PRO A 148 6.66 -25.47 35.28
N VAL A 149 5.89 -24.90 34.37
CA VAL A 149 5.19 -23.61 34.56
C VAL A 149 3.69 -23.83 34.72
N ALA A 150 3.06 -23.00 35.53
CA ALA A 150 1.63 -23.05 35.80
C ALA A 150 1.00 -21.65 35.81
N GLU A 151 -0.28 -21.61 35.51
CA GLU A 151 -1.14 -20.45 35.73
C GLU A 151 -1.34 -20.19 37.23
N GLN A 152 -1.81 -18.99 37.59
CA GLN A 152 -2.04 -18.59 38.99
C GLN A 152 -3.08 -19.46 39.72
N ASP A 153 -3.96 -20.13 38.98
CA ASP A 153 -4.93 -21.09 39.52
C ASP A 153 -4.34 -22.51 39.73
N GLY A 154 -3.06 -22.70 39.42
CA GLY A 154 -2.35 -23.98 39.54
C GLY A 154 -2.47 -24.89 38.32
N ALA A 155 -3.15 -24.48 37.25
CA ALA A 155 -3.22 -25.26 36.02
C ALA A 155 -1.83 -25.32 35.35
N SER A 156 -1.30 -26.52 35.16
CA SER A 156 -0.01 -26.70 34.47
C SER A 156 -0.13 -26.33 33.00
N HIS A 157 0.83 -25.54 32.54
CA HIS A 157 0.75 -24.85 31.26
C HIS A 157 1.88 -25.27 30.30
N GLY A 158 3.03 -25.68 30.83
CA GLY A 158 4.19 -26.07 30.04
C GLY A 158 5.45 -26.21 30.87
N TRP A 159 6.59 -25.97 30.23
CA TRP A 159 7.93 -26.07 30.81
C TRP A 159 8.80 -24.88 30.42
N VAL A 160 9.73 -24.52 31.29
CA VAL A 160 10.73 -23.47 31.09
C VAL A 160 12.14 -24.02 31.34
N VAL A 161 13.09 -23.53 30.54
CA VAL A 161 14.53 -23.76 30.71
C VAL A 161 15.24 -22.40 30.64
N PRO A 162 15.90 -21.93 31.71
CA PRO A 162 16.82 -20.81 31.63
C PRO A 162 17.91 -21.14 30.61
N LEU A 163 18.05 -20.34 29.56
CA LEU A 163 18.91 -20.69 28.43
C LEU A 163 19.59 -19.46 27.88
N ASP A 164 20.92 -19.54 27.78
CA ASP A 164 21.75 -18.52 27.20
C ASP A 164 22.93 -19.12 26.42
N HIS A 165 23.66 -18.30 25.67
CA HIS A 165 24.82 -18.69 24.90
C HIS A 165 25.99 -17.75 25.18
N ASP A 166 27.08 -18.28 25.73
CA ASP A 166 28.25 -17.48 26.16
C ASP A 166 29.21 -17.08 25.01
N GLY A 167 28.86 -17.49 23.79
CA GLY A 167 29.68 -17.31 22.59
C GLY A 167 30.35 -18.60 22.11
N THR A 168 30.43 -19.61 22.97
CA THR A 168 31.03 -20.92 22.68
C THR A 168 30.04 -22.07 22.82
N ALA A 169 29.20 -22.05 23.86
CA ALA A 169 28.23 -23.09 24.13
C ALA A 169 26.96 -22.51 24.77
N PHE A 170 25.88 -23.30 24.74
CA PHE A 170 24.68 -23.01 25.52
C PHE A 170 24.93 -23.33 27.00
N ALA A 171 24.41 -22.48 27.87
CA ALA A 171 24.44 -22.62 29.32
C ALA A 171 23.05 -22.43 29.92
N THR A 172 22.85 -22.98 31.11
CA THR A 172 21.62 -22.88 31.90
C THR A 172 21.93 -22.39 33.30
N ASP A 173 20.88 -21.99 34.02
CA ASP A 173 20.93 -21.56 35.42
C ASP A 173 19.90 -22.34 36.25
N ASP A 174 20.05 -22.31 37.57
CA ASP A 174 19.11 -22.90 38.54
C ASP A 174 18.37 -21.81 39.29
N TRP A 175 17.11 -21.56 38.89
CA TRP A 175 16.22 -20.58 39.53
C TRP A 175 15.57 -21.07 40.83
N SER A 176 15.87 -22.28 41.31
CA SER A 176 15.16 -22.88 42.46
C SER A 176 15.26 -22.07 43.75
N ALA A 177 16.40 -21.41 43.98
CA ALA A 177 16.61 -20.59 45.17
C ALA A 177 15.75 -19.32 45.18
N ASP A 178 15.41 -18.78 44.01
CA ASP A 178 14.69 -17.51 43.86
C ASP A 178 13.18 -17.73 43.66
N LEU A 179 12.80 -18.72 42.85
CA LEU A 179 11.41 -18.98 42.46
C LEU A 179 10.79 -20.23 43.12
N GLY A 180 11.46 -20.83 44.10
CA GLY A 180 11.03 -22.08 44.73
C GLY A 180 11.27 -23.30 43.84
N THR A 181 10.82 -24.49 44.25
CA THR A 181 11.22 -25.76 43.59
C THR A 181 10.34 -26.24 42.46
N ASP A 182 9.00 -26.08 42.48
CA ASP A 182 8.05 -26.28 41.35
C ASP A 182 6.57 -26.11 41.77
N PRO A 183 5.66 -25.66 40.88
CA PRO A 183 5.92 -25.08 39.56
C PRO A 183 6.31 -23.59 39.65
N ILE A 184 6.84 -23.04 38.56
CA ILE A 184 6.99 -21.58 38.40
C ILE A 184 5.65 -20.99 37.96
N PHE A 185 5.11 -20.05 38.74
CA PHE A 185 3.83 -19.39 38.42
C PHE A 185 4.05 -18.22 37.45
N LEU A 186 3.30 -18.21 36.34
CA LEU A 186 3.33 -17.16 35.33
C LEU A 186 2.61 -15.90 35.81
N ASN A 187 3.14 -14.72 35.48
CA ASN A 187 2.41 -13.45 35.66
C ASN A 187 1.08 -13.50 34.88
N PRO A 188 -0.03 -12.94 35.36
CA PRO A 188 -1.33 -13.02 34.67
C PRO A 188 -1.31 -12.40 33.25
N GLY A 189 -2.10 -12.96 32.33
CA GLY A 189 -2.35 -12.39 30.99
C GLY A 189 -2.44 -13.45 29.89
N ASP A 190 -2.73 -13.03 28.65
CA ASP A 190 -2.95 -13.95 27.52
C ASP A 190 -1.74 -14.07 26.58
N SER A 191 -0.59 -13.50 26.97
CA SER A 191 0.67 -13.62 26.22
C SER A 191 1.29 -15.01 26.39
N LEU A 192 2.24 -15.35 25.53
CA LEU A 192 3.02 -16.59 25.62
C LEU A 192 3.78 -16.69 26.96
N ALA A 193 3.95 -17.92 27.48
CA ALA A 193 4.60 -18.16 28.77
C ALA A 193 5.97 -17.47 28.90
N GLY A 194 6.78 -17.46 27.83
CA GLY A 194 8.10 -16.81 27.81
C GLY A 194 8.08 -15.29 28.04
N LEU A 195 6.94 -14.62 27.78
CA LEU A 195 6.73 -13.19 28.07
C LEU A 195 6.14 -12.93 29.46
N ARG A 196 5.71 -13.99 30.15
CA ARG A 196 5.00 -13.94 31.44
C ARG A 196 5.81 -14.51 32.60
N LEU A 197 7.07 -14.87 32.37
CA LEU A 197 7.96 -15.36 33.43
C LEU A 197 8.21 -14.25 34.49
N PRO A 198 8.22 -14.58 35.80
CA PRO A 198 8.47 -13.62 36.88
C PRO A 198 9.97 -13.29 37.02
N LEU A 199 10.57 -12.80 35.94
CA LEU A 199 12.02 -12.56 35.84
C LEU A 199 12.52 -11.45 36.79
N ASP A 200 11.62 -10.59 37.27
CA ASP A 200 11.87 -9.54 38.25
C ASP A 200 12.15 -10.05 39.66
N GLN A 201 11.72 -11.28 39.96
CA GLN A 201 11.99 -11.94 41.25
C GLN A 201 13.37 -12.61 41.30
N LEU A 202 14.07 -12.69 40.16
CA LEU A 202 15.40 -13.29 40.07
C LEU A 202 16.48 -12.30 40.55
N GLY A 203 17.40 -12.79 41.38
CA GLY A 203 18.59 -12.04 41.78
C GLY A 203 19.43 -11.57 40.59
N ASP A 204 20.21 -10.50 40.76
CA ASP A 204 20.90 -9.82 39.65
C ASP A 204 21.93 -10.67 38.90
N ASN A 205 22.45 -11.73 39.52
CA ASN A 205 23.42 -12.64 38.92
C ASN A 205 22.78 -13.80 38.14
N ARG A 206 21.45 -13.83 37.99
CA ARG A 206 20.72 -14.90 37.32
C ARG A 206 20.56 -14.65 35.82
N LEU A 207 20.54 -15.74 35.06
CA LEU A 207 20.11 -15.66 33.66
C LEU A 207 18.64 -15.22 33.61
N ARG A 208 18.37 -14.16 32.83
CA ARG A 208 17.01 -13.62 32.59
C ARG A 208 16.46 -14.00 31.20
N ARG A 209 17.08 -14.98 30.55
CA ARG A 209 16.66 -15.52 29.26
C ARG A 209 16.24 -16.97 29.44
N ALA A 210 15.14 -17.34 28.80
CA ALA A 210 14.60 -18.68 28.91
C ALA A 210 13.85 -19.11 27.65
N LEU A 211 13.98 -20.39 27.34
CA LEU A 211 13.16 -21.08 26.35
C LEU A 211 11.98 -21.73 27.07
N THR A 212 10.77 -21.58 26.53
CA THR A 212 9.58 -22.27 27.05
C THR A 212 9.00 -23.20 26.01
N ALA A 213 8.36 -24.27 26.46
CA ALA A 213 7.45 -25.08 25.65
C ALA A 213 6.10 -25.14 26.35
N GLU A 214 5.04 -24.66 25.71
CA GLU A 214 3.70 -24.57 26.28
C GLU A 214 2.66 -25.19 25.33
N LEU A 215 1.52 -25.62 25.89
CA LEU A 215 0.41 -26.18 25.12
C LEU A 215 -0.66 -25.10 24.92
N LEU A 216 -0.87 -24.68 23.66
CA LEU A 216 -1.89 -23.69 23.30
C LEU A 216 -2.82 -24.30 22.24
N GLU A 217 -4.11 -24.39 22.56
CA GLU A 217 -5.14 -24.93 21.65
C GLU A 217 -4.77 -26.28 21.02
N GLY A 218 -4.12 -27.16 21.79
CA GLY A 218 -3.66 -28.47 21.33
C GLY A 218 -2.38 -28.46 20.49
N SER A 219 -1.74 -27.32 20.30
CA SER A 219 -0.43 -27.20 19.62
C SER A 219 0.69 -26.92 20.61
N VAL A 220 1.87 -27.48 20.36
CA VAL A 220 3.07 -27.17 21.15
C VAL A 220 3.69 -25.87 20.63
N THR A 221 3.80 -24.87 21.49
CA THR A 221 4.47 -23.60 21.18
C THR A 221 5.81 -23.55 21.88
N ILE A 222 6.89 -23.35 21.11
CA ILE A 222 8.25 -23.19 21.63
C ILE A 222 8.64 -21.72 21.54
N PHE A 223 8.84 -21.08 22.68
CA PHE A 223 9.27 -19.70 22.78
C PHE A 223 10.79 -19.60 22.75
N ILE A 224 11.34 -18.90 21.76
CA ILE A 224 12.77 -18.65 21.59
C ILE A 224 13.14 -17.34 22.30
N PRO A 225 14.08 -17.36 23.28
CA PRO A 225 14.51 -16.15 23.99
C PRO A 225 15.29 -15.19 23.08
N PRO A 226 15.48 -13.92 23.51
CA PRO A 226 16.27 -12.95 22.75
C PRO A 226 17.75 -13.37 22.69
N LEU A 227 18.21 -13.74 21.50
CA LEU A 227 19.57 -14.19 21.21
C LEU A 227 20.21 -13.36 20.11
N LEU A 228 21.53 -13.21 20.17
CA LEU A 228 22.30 -12.69 19.04
C LEU A 228 22.28 -13.70 17.89
N LEU A 229 22.46 -13.22 16.65
CA LEU A 229 22.28 -14.01 15.43
C LEU A 229 23.05 -15.35 15.44
N ASN A 230 24.30 -15.38 15.88
CA ASN A 230 25.08 -16.62 15.90
C ASN A 230 24.51 -17.66 16.86
N ALA A 231 24.08 -17.24 18.05
CA ALA A 231 23.43 -18.12 19.02
C ALA A 231 22.05 -18.57 18.54
N TYR A 232 21.29 -17.67 17.92
CA TYR A 232 20.01 -17.99 17.29
C TYR A 232 20.16 -19.10 16.23
N LEU A 233 21.07 -18.91 15.27
CA LEU A 233 21.35 -19.89 14.21
C LEU A 233 21.87 -21.23 14.76
N ALA A 234 22.57 -21.22 15.90
CA ALA A 234 23.02 -22.44 16.57
C ALA A 234 21.87 -23.18 17.29
N LEU A 235 20.87 -22.45 17.80
CA LEU A 235 19.74 -23.02 18.52
C LEU A 235 18.68 -23.66 17.60
N ILE A 236 18.44 -23.09 16.42
CA ILE A 236 17.36 -23.59 15.53
C ILE A 236 17.51 -25.09 15.18
N PRO A 237 18.68 -25.59 14.75
CA PRO A 237 18.85 -27.02 14.47
C PRO A 237 18.68 -27.92 15.71
N VAL A 238 18.99 -27.40 16.90
CA VAL A 238 18.80 -28.10 18.18
C VAL A 238 17.31 -28.25 18.47
N ILE A 239 16.53 -27.17 18.31
CA ILE A 239 15.08 -27.18 18.48
C ILE A 239 14.45 -28.17 17.49
N GLU A 240 14.83 -28.11 16.22
CA GLU A 240 14.30 -29.01 15.20
C GLU A 240 14.58 -30.48 15.54
N LYS A 241 15.79 -30.81 15.97
CA LYS A 241 16.16 -32.17 16.38
C LYS A 241 15.39 -32.63 17.61
N ALA A 242 15.12 -31.74 18.56
CA ALA A 242 14.32 -32.05 19.75
C ALA A 242 12.86 -32.37 19.38
N ILE A 243 12.26 -31.58 18.48
CA ILE A 243 10.93 -31.82 17.93
C ILE A 243 10.87 -33.16 17.18
N GLU A 244 11.89 -33.46 16.38
CA GLU A 244 12.01 -34.73 15.66
C GLU A 244 12.07 -35.92 16.62
N ALA A 245 12.92 -35.85 17.64
CA ALA A 245 13.07 -36.90 18.65
C ALA A 245 11.80 -37.09 19.50
N ALA A 246 11.07 -36.01 19.79
CA ALA A 246 9.79 -36.07 20.50
C ALA A 246 8.61 -36.52 19.60
N GLY A 247 8.83 -36.66 18.29
CA GLY A 247 7.80 -37.10 17.34
C GLY A 247 6.70 -36.06 17.11
N LEU A 248 7.01 -34.76 17.30
CA LEU A 248 6.02 -33.70 17.23
C LEU A 248 5.81 -33.19 15.79
N ASP A 249 4.55 -32.96 15.45
CA ASP A 249 4.06 -32.18 14.32
C ASP A 249 3.31 -30.93 14.83
N ASP A 250 2.76 -30.08 13.98
CA ASP A 250 1.92 -28.93 14.41
C ASP A 250 2.55 -28.02 15.51
N VAL A 251 3.85 -27.78 15.42
CA VAL A 251 4.61 -26.94 16.35
C VAL A 251 4.61 -25.48 15.92
N ILE A 252 4.43 -24.57 16.87
CA ILE A 252 4.60 -23.13 16.65
C ILE A 252 5.97 -22.74 17.22
N LEU A 253 6.83 -22.16 16.40
CA LEU A 253 8.01 -21.45 16.89
C LEU A 253 7.61 -20.01 17.13
N ALA A 254 7.82 -19.51 18.35
CA ALA A 254 7.47 -18.16 18.74
C ALA A 254 8.61 -17.46 19.48
N GLY A 255 8.47 -16.17 19.75
CA GLY A 255 9.39 -15.40 20.60
C GLY A 255 10.15 -14.32 19.84
N TYR A 256 11.43 -14.16 20.15
CA TYR A 256 12.24 -13.06 19.63
C TYR A 256 13.06 -13.48 18.41
N ALA A 257 12.99 -12.66 17.36
CA ALA A 257 13.98 -12.69 16.30
C ALA A 257 15.32 -12.13 16.79
N PRO A 258 16.47 -12.54 16.21
CA PRO A 258 17.74 -11.90 16.50
C PRO A 258 17.75 -10.44 15.98
N PRO A 259 18.74 -9.61 16.39
CA PRO A 259 18.94 -8.30 15.78
C PRO A 259 18.95 -8.38 14.25
N TYR A 260 18.37 -7.37 13.60
CA TYR A 260 18.16 -7.35 12.16
C TYR A 260 19.47 -7.44 11.38
N ASP A 261 19.54 -8.40 10.45
CA ASP A 261 20.65 -8.60 9.51
C ASP A 261 20.08 -9.22 8.23
N ALA A 262 19.65 -8.37 7.29
CA ALA A 262 19.03 -8.82 6.04
C ALA A 262 19.99 -9.57 5.12
N THR A 263 21.31 -9.45 5.31
CA THR A 263 22.30 -10.16 4.49
C THR A 263 22.43 -11.59 4.94
N ARG A 264 22.54 -11.84 6.25
CA ARG A 264 22.73 -13.19 6.81
C ARG A 264 21.42 -13.92 7.07
N LEU A 265 20.36 -13.19 7.42
CA LEU A 265 19.04 -13.73 7.72
C LEU A 265 17.93 -12.89 7.05
N PRO A 266 17.85 -12.88 5.70
CA PRO A 266 16.73 -12.27 5.01
C PRO A 266 15.38 -12.74 5.58
N THR A 267 14.44 -11.82 5.70
CA THR A 267 13.16 -12.05 6.38
C THR A 267 12.01 -11.39 5.61
N ILE A 268 10.94 -12.13 5.40
CA ILE A 268 9.63 -11.61 4.96
C ILE A 268 8.70 -11.58 6.17
N GLY A 269 8.11 -10.42 6.46
CA GLY A 269 7.19 -10.23 7.58
C GLY A 269 5.73 -10.27 7.13
N PHE A 270 4.84 -10.90 7.89
CA PHE A 270 3.39 -10.85 7.72
C PHE A 270 2.79 -10.16 8.95
N ALA A 271 2.20 -8.98 8.73
CA ALA A 271 1.64 -8.15 9.79
C ALA A 271 0.12 -8.09 9.71
N SER A 272 -0.51 -8.04 10.88
CA SER A 272 -1.95 -7.94 11.02
C SER A 272 -2.39 -6.47 11.03
N ASP A 273 -2.71 -5.94 9.87
CA ASP A 273 -3.18 -4.57 9.71
C ASP A 273 -4.71 -4.49 9.59
N PRO A 274 -5.35 -3.35 9.94
CA PRO A 274 -6.80 -3.21 9.85
C PRO A 274 -7.33 -3.57 8.45
N GLY A 275 -8.17 -4.59 8.38
CA GLY A 275 -8.83 -5.00 7.13
C GLY A 275 -7.98 -5.75 6.10
N VAL A 276 -6.68 -6.01 6.37
CA VAL A 276 -5.76 -6.69 5.44
C VAL A 276 -4.69 -7.53 6.18
N ILE A 277 -3.98 -8.38 5.45
CA ILE A 277 -2.64 -8.86 5.84
C ILE A 277 -1.62 -8.04 5.04
N GLU A 278 -0.72 -7.34 5.73
CA GLU A 278 0.41 -6.65 5.10
C GLU A 278 1.61 -7.59 5.05
N VAL A 279 2.29 -7.65 3.91
CA VAL A 279 3.51 -8.45 3.74
C VAL A 279 4.70 -7.53 3.52
N ASN A 280 5.61 -7.49 4.47
CA ASN A 280 6.87 -6.74 4.41
C ASN A 280 7.91 -7.60 3.68
N LEU A 281 8.26 -7.21 2.45
CA LEU A 281 9.22 -7.93 1.61
C LEU A 281 10.65 -7.77 2.11
N ALA A 282 11.46 -8.81 1.89
CA ALA A 282 12.87 -8.75 2.19
C ALA A 282 13.56 -7.78 1.23
N PRO A 283 14.51 -6.95 1.69
CA PRO A 283 15.24 -6.04 0.82
C PRO A 283 15.90 -6.78 -0.34
N CYS A 284 15.74 -6.21 -1.54
CA CYS A 284 16.34 -6.68 -2.78
C CYS A 284 17.39 -5.65 -3.23
N GLU A 285 18.50 -6.13 -3.79
CA GLU A 285 19.58 -5.27 -4.28
C GLU A 285 19.21 -4.55 -5.59
N ASP A 286 18.44 -5.23 -6.45
CA ASP A 286 17.99 -4.73 -7.74
C ASP A 286 16.50 -5.00 -7.97
N TRP A 287 15.99 -4.44 -9.07
CA TRP A 287 14.60 -4.60 -9.45
C TRP A 287 14.25 -6.04 -9.86
N GLN A 288 15.17 -6.77 -10.49
CA GLN A 288 14.94 -8.13 -10.95
C GLN A 288 14.71 -9.08 -9.76
N ALA A 289 15.48 -8.95 -8.69
CA ALA A 289 15.28 -9.71 -7.45
C ALA A 289 13.94 -9.35 -6.79
N TYR A 290 13.55 -8.07 -6.79
CA TYR A 290 12.25 -7.63 -6.31
C TYR A 290 11.10 -8.21 -7.14
N ASP A 291 11.19 -8.16 -8.47
CA ASP A 291 10.20 -8.69 -9.41
C ASP A 291 9.96 -10.19 -9.18
N VAL A 292 11.03 -10.97 -9.07
CA VAL A 292 10.95 -12.40 -8.78
C VAL A 292 10.30 -12.65 -7.42
N GLN A 293 10.72 -11.92 -6.38
CA GLN A 293 10.15 -12.07 -5.04
C GLN A 293 8.65 -11.76 -5.03
N LEU A 294 8.23 -10.69 -5.70
CA LEU A 294 6.84 -10.26 -5.78
C LEU A 294 5.96 -11.27 -6.52
N HIS A 295 6.41 -11.79 -7.67
CA HIS A 295 5.66 -12.81 -8.42
C HIS A 295 5.45 -14.08 -7.58
N ARG A 296 6.51 -14.55 -6.91
CA ARG A 296 6.43 -15.73 -6.04
C ARG A 296 5.50 -15.53 -4.85
N LEU A 297 5.44 -14.31 -4.31
CA LEU A 297 4.48 -13.93 -3.29
C LEU A 297 3.03 -14.04 -3.80
N TYR A 298 2.73 -13.46 -4.95
CA TYR A 298 1.37 -13.50 -5.53
C TYR A 298 0.94 -14.91 -5.88
N GLU A 299 1.85 -15.73 -6.40
CA GLU A 299 1.59 -17.15 -6.64
C GLU A 299 1.29 -17.90 -5.34
N ALA A 300 2.03 -17.63 -4.26
CA ALA A 300 1.78 -18.23 -2.96
C ALA A 300 0.43 -17.77 -2.37
N ALA A 301 0.08 -16.49 -2.53
CA ALA A 301 -1.21 -15.94 -2.10
C ALA A 301 -2.38 -16.64 -2.80
N SER A 302 -2.31 -16.71 -4.14
CA SER A 302 -3.35 -17.33 -4.96
C SER A 302 -3.56 -18.81 -4.60
N ALA A 303 -2.48 -19.54 -4.31
CA ALA A 303 -2.54 -20.95 -3.94
C ALA A 303 -3.33 -21.23 -2.64
N VAL A 304 -3.53 -20.22 -1.79
CA VAL A 304 -4.28 -20.34 -0.52
C VAL A 304 -5.55 -19.49 -0.50
N GLY A 305 -6.04 -19.06 -1.66
CA GLY A 305 -7.29 -18.30 -1.75
C GLY A 305 -7.17 -16.85 -1.26
N MET A 306 -5.96 -16.28 -1.30
CA MET A 306 -5.70 -14.86 -1.01
C MET A 306 -5.49 -14.09 -2.31
N CYS A 307 -5.87 -12.81 -2.33
CA CYS A 307 -5.70 -11.92 -3.48
C CYS A 307 -5.45 -10.47 -3.06
N ALA A 308 -4.99 -9.66 -4.01
CA ALA A 308 -4.70 -8.23 -3.82
C ALA A 308 -5.83 -7.34 -4.37
N ARG A 309 -7.09 -7.76 -4.23
CA ARG A 309 -8.25 -7.05 -4.80
C ARG A 309 -9.49 -7.13 -3.91
N LYS A 310 -10.27 -6.05 -3.88
CA LYS A 310 -11.64 -6.01 -3.33
C LYS A 310 -12.63 -5.51 -4.39
N TYR A 311 -13.90 -5.83 -4.19
CA TYR A 311 -15.00 -5.25 -4.96
C TYR A 311 -15.87 -4.36 -4.08
N GLN A 312 -16.18 -3.17 -4.58
CA GLN A 312 -17.23 -2.33 -4.02
C GLN A 312 -18.62 -2.87 -4.43
N PHE A 313 -19.64 -2.46 -3.68
CA PHE A 313 -21.04 -2.83 -3.93
C PHE A 313 -21.48 -2.56 -5.39
N ASN A 314 -21.03 -1.46 -6.00
CA ASN A 314 -21.36 -1.10 -7.37
C ASN A 314 -20.53 -1.84 -8.45
N GLY A 315 -19.80 -2.89 -8.07
CA GLY A 315 -18.93 -3.66 -8.95
C GLY A 315 -17.56 -3.04 -9.19
N ARG A 316 -17.23 -1.85 -8.65
CA ARG A 316 -15.89 -1.26 -8.84
C ARG A 316 -14.83 -2.14 -8.18
N ALA A 317 -13.84 -2.55 -8.96
CA ALA A 317 -12.67 -3.25 -8.47
C ALA A 317 -11.66 -2.23 -7.93
N VAL A 318 -11.09 -2.52 -6.76
CA VAL A 318 -10.12 -1.67 -6.06
C VAL A 318 -9.03 -2.54 -5.47
N GLY A 319 -7.90 -1.96 -5.06
CA GLY A 319 -6.96 -2.68 -4.24
C GLY A 319 -7.57 -3.07 -2.89
N THR A 320 -6.78 -3.71 -2.05
CA THR A 320 -7.22 -4.21 -0.74
C THR A 320 -7.55 -3.09 0.26
N GLY A 321 -7.15 -1.85 -0.02
CA GLY A 321 -7.25 -0.69 0.89
C GLY A 321 -6.10 -0.56 1.89
N GLY A 322 -5.18 -1.54 1.92
CA GLY A 322 -3.87 -1.40 2.54
C GLY A 322 -2.90 -0.74 1.54
N GLY A 323 -2.03 0.13 2.03
CA GLY A 323 -0.95 0.69 1.21
C GLY A 323 -0.07 -0.42 0.61
N ALA A 324 0.66 -0.11 -0.45
CA ALA A 324 1.71 -0.93 -1.03
C ALA A 324 3.00 -0.12 -1.06
N HIS A 325 3.47 0.29 0.12
CA HIS A 325 4.58 1.22 0.19
C HIS A 325 5.80 0.63 -0.52
N LEU A 326 6.49 1.46 -1.29
CA LEU A 326 7.79 1.13 -1.85
C LEU A 326 8.86 1.70 -0.93
N VAL A 327 9.79 0.88 -0.49
CA VAL A 327 10.78 1.25 0.52
C VAL A 327 12.15 1.19 -0.11
N PHE A 328 12.95 2.25 0.02
CA PHE A 328 14.29 2.32 -0.56
C PHE A 328 15.31 2.71 0.50
N GLY A 329 16.54 2.20 0.36
CA GLY A 329 17.64 2.47 1.28
C GLY A 329 18.97 2.00 0.75
N GLY A 330 19.92 1.78 1.66
CA GLY A 330 21.21 1.17 1.35
C GLY A 330 21.31 -0.28 1.85
N PRO A 331 22.45 -0.97 1.61
CA PRO A 331 22.72 -2.28 2.19
C PRO A 331 22.76 -2.28 3.72
N THR A 332 23.19 -1.17 4.32
CA THR A 332 23.10 -0.91 5.76
C THR A 332 22.46 0.47 6.02
N PRO A 333 21.89 0.72 7.22
CA PRO A 333 21.29 2.01 7.54
C PRO A 333 22.21 3.22 7.29
N GLU A 334 23.48 3.12 7.69
CA GLU A 334 24.47 4.20 7.57
C GLU A 334 24.95 4.41 6.13
N THR A 335 24.82 3.39 5.28
CA THR A 335 25.22 3.45 3.85
C THR A 335 24.06 3.80 2.93
N SER A 336 22.94 4.29 3.49
CA SER A 336 21.81 4.74 2.72
C SER A 336 22.18 5.82 1.70
N PRO A 337 21.75 5.71 0.43
CA PRO A 337 22.06 6.70 -0.60
C PRO A 337 21.45 8.07 -0.29
N PHE A 338 20.39 8.12 0.53
CA PHE A 338 19.81 9.38 1.01
C PHE A 338 20.75 10.14 1.96
N PHE A 339 21.74 9.47 2.55
CA PHE A 339 22.81 10.10 3.31
C PHE A 339 24.08 10.29 2.49
N LEU A 340 24.51 9.28 1.75
CA LEU A 340 25.75 9.39 0.96
C LEU A 340 25.64 10.42 -0.17
N HIS A 341 24.42 10.68 -0.65
CA HIS A 341 24.13 11.71 -1.65
C HIS A 341 23.09 12.70 -1.07
N PRO A 342 23.50 13.71 -0.28
CA PRO A 342 22.58 14.61 0.45
C PRO A 342 21.62 15.41 -0.43
N ALA A 343 21.89 15.52 -1.73
CA ALA A 343 21.01 16.16 -2.70
C ALA A 343 19.85 15.25 -3.17
N LEU A 344 19.91 13.93 -2.93
CA LEU A 344 18.94 12.97 -3.44
C LEU A 344 17.56 13.15 -2.82
N LEU A 345 17.44 13.15 -1.48
CA LEU A 345 16.14 13.33 -0.82
C LEU A 345 15.49 14.68 -1.18
N PRO A 346 16.18 15.84 -1.15
CA PRO A 346 15.65 17.10 -1.67
C PRO A 346 15.19 17.03 -3.13
N SER A 347 15.93 16.30 -3.99
CA SER A 347 15.56 16.14 -5.39
C SER A 347 14.29 15.31 -5.55
N VAL A 348 14.16 14.23 -4.76
CA VAL A 348 12.95 13.39 -4.73
C VAL A 348 11.73 14.20 -4.30
N ILE A 349 11.86 14.95 -3.21
CA ILE A 349 10.76 15.80 -2.69
C ILE A 349 10.32 16.81 -3.77
N ARG A 350 11.26 17.50 -4.42
CA ARG A 350 10.94 18.43 -5.53
C ARG A 350 10.31 17.73 -6.71
N TYR A 351 10.83 16.57 -7.11
CA TYR A 351 10.33 15.85 -8.27
C TYR A 351 8.88 15.37 -8.06
N PHE A 352 8.59 14.79 -6.89
CA PHE A 352 7.22 14.41 -6.53
C PHE A 352 6.30 15.63 -6.41
N GLN A 353 6.79 16.75 -5.88
CA GLN A 353 6.02 17.98 -5.81
C GLN A 353 5.69 18.54 -7.21
N HIS A 354 6.64 18.47 -8.14
CA HIS A 354 6.48 18.92 -9.53
C HIS A 354 5.56 18.02 -10.35
N HIS A 355 5.48 16.73 -9.99
CA HIS A 355 4.72 15.74 -10.74
C HIS A 355 3.61 15.09 -9.88
N PRO A 356 2.44 15.75 -9.72
CA PRO A 356 1.29 15.21 -8.99
C PRO A 356 0.87 13.80 -9.40
N ALA A 357 1.10 13.40 -10.65
CA ALA A 357 0.80 12.05 -11.11
C ALA A 357 1.52 10.95 -10.31
N LEU A 358 2.72 11.22 -9.75
CA LEU A 358 3.45 10.25 -8.94
C LEU A 358 2.72 9.88 -7.64
N SER A 359 1.86 10.76 -7.13
CA SER A 359 1.03 10.50 -5.94
C SER A 359 -0.38 10.04 -6.31
N TYR A 360 -0.87 10.41 -7.50
CA TYR A 360 -2.27 10.24 -7.88
C TYR A 360 -2.55 9.02 -8.77
N ALA A 361 -1.59 8.63 -9.63
CA ALA A 361 -1.77 7.51 -10.55
C ALA A 361 -1.75 6.14 -9.87
N PHE A 362 -1.06 6.02 -8.73
CA PHE A 362 -0.79 4.74 -8.07
C PHE A 362 -1.51 4.56 -6.73
N SER A 363 -2.16 5.61 -6.22
CA SER A 363 -2.84 5.61 -4.92
C SER A 363 -4.26 5.04 -4.99
N GLY A 364 -4.80 4.70 -3.81
CA GLY A 364 -6.17 4.22 -3.66
C GLY A 364 -7.23 5.31 -3.86
N LEU A 365 -8.48 4.98 -3.52
CA LEU A 365 -9.61 5.89 -3.76
C LEU A 365 -9.65 7.11 -2.83
N TYR A 366 -9.18 6.96 -1.60
CA TYR A 366 -9.27 8.02 -0.61
C TYR A 366 -8.11 9.00 -0.78
N MET A 367 -8.38 10.16 -1.37
CA MET A 367 -7.41 11.20 -1.67
C MET A 367 -7.58 12.46 -0.82
N GLY A 368 -6.52 13.28 -0.81
CA GLY A 368 -6.49 14.59 -0.20
C GLY A 368 -5.78 14.63 1.16
N PRO A 369 -5.91 15.76 1.89
CA PRO A 369 -5.05 16.09 3.03
C PRO A 369 -5.18 15.18 4.25
N SER A 370 -6.28 14.45 4.33
CA SER A 370 -6.57 13.50 5.41
C SER A 370 -6.46 12.06 4.94
N SER A 371 -5.93 11.81 3.73
CA SER A 371 -5.74 10.47 3.17
C SER A 371 -4.67 9.66 3.90
N GLN A 372 -4.39 8.44 3.45
CA GLN A 372 -3.34 7.61 4.02
C GLN A 372 -1.93 8.12 3.72
N ALA A 373 -1.79 8.90 2.63
CA ALA A 373 -0.52 9.40 2.12
C ALA A 373 -0.71 10.77 1.41
N PRO A 374 -1.23 11.81 2.09
CA PRO A 374 -1.33 13.16 1.54
C PRO A 374 0.00 13.68 1.00
N ARG A 375 -0.11 14.50 -0.05
CA ARG A 375 1.01 15.29 -0.54
C ARG A 375 1.36 16.40 0.43
N ILE A 376 2.62 16.83 0.38
CA ILE A 376 3.07 17.93 1.23
C ILE A 376 2.32 19.25 0.95
N ASP A 377 1.99 19.53 -0.31
CA ASP A 377 1.24 20.71 -0.71
C ASP A 377 -0.29 20.60 -0.48
N GLU A 378 -0.74 19.50 0.12
CA GLU A 378 -2.11 19.35 0.66
C GLU A 378 -2.17 19.61 2.18
N SER A 379 -1.04 19.56 2.90
CA SER A 379 -1.02 19.59 4.37
C SER A 379 -1.31 20.99 4.93
N THR A 380 -0.34 21.90 4.87
CA THR A 380 -0.42 23.28 5.38
C THR A 380 0.08 24.27 4.32
N TYR A 381 -0.43 25.51 4.39
CA TYR A 381 -0.15 26.53 3.37
C TYR A 381 1.33 26.94 3.31
N GLU A 382 2.02 26.96 4.45
CA GLU A 382 3.42 27.38 4.57
C GLU A 382 4.43 26.24 4.35
N ALA A 383 3.96 24.98 4.27
CA ALA A 383 4.82 23.79 4.21
C ALA A 383 5.88 23.87 3.09
N LEU A 384 5.49 24.31 1.89
CA LEU A 384 6.42 24.38 0.76
C LEU A 384 7.56 25.39 0.97
N TYR A 385 7.29 26.50 1.66
CA TYR A 385 8.32 27.50 1.94
C TYR A 385 9.33 26.99 2.98
N GLU A 386 8.84 26.40 4.07
CA GLU A 386 9.72 25.77 5.07
C GLU A 386 10.52 24.60 4.47
N LEU A 387 9.93 23.86 3.54
CA LEU A 387 10.61 22.79 2.83
C LEU A 387 11.68 23.30 1.86
N GLU A 388 11.54 24.49 1.28
CA GLU A 388 12.60 25.15 0.50
C GLU A 388 13.81 25.41 1.40
N ILE A 389 13.58 25.96 2.60
CA ILE A 389 14.62 26.20 3.60
C ILE A 389 15.28 24.87 4.02
N ALA A 390 14.50 23.83 4.30
CA ALA A 390 15.02 22.51 4.65
C ALA A 390 15.90 21.92 3.53
N CYS A 391 15.46 22.01 2.28
CA CYS A 391 16.23 21.53 1.14
C CYS A 391 17.53 22.32 0.91
N GLU A 392 17.52 23.63 1.15
CA GLU A 392 18.75 24.44 1.16
C GLU A 392 19.68 24.07 2.32
N GLY A 393 19.10 23.83 3.50
CA GLY A 393 19.81 23.35 4.69
C GLY A 393 20.54 22.03 4.43
N ALA A 394 19.86 21.07 3.79
CA ALA A 394 20.46 19.79 3.40
C ALA A 394 21.67 19.95 2.47
N ALA A 395 21.60 20.88 1.51
CA ALA A 395 22.71 21.19 0.61
C ALA A 395 23.91 21.85 1.33
N ARG A 396 23.66 22.64 2.39
CA ARG A 396 24.70 23.32 3.18
C ARG A 396 25.35 22.41 4.23
N LEU A 397 24.55 21.60 4.93
CA LEU A 397 25.04 20.72 6.00
C LEU A 397 25.99 19.67 5.46
N GLY A 398 25.66 19.07 4.31
CA GLY A 398 26.29 17.84 3.86
C GLY A 398 25.94 16.66 4.79
N SER A 399 25.68 15.50 4.19
CA SER A 399 25.49 14.22 4.91
C SER A 399 26.73 13.35 4.61
N PRO A 400 27.21 12.45 5.51
CA PRO A 400 26.55 11.81 6.66
C PRO A 400 27.00 12.25 8.07
N HIS A 401 27.74 13.36 8.24
CA HIS A 401 28.34 13.70 9.54
C HIS A 401 27.36 13.91 10.71
N ASN A 402 26.07 14.15 10.44
CA ASN A 402 25.02 14.22 11.46
C ASN A 402 23.66 13.71 10.92
N LEU A 403 23.51 12.38 10.87
CA LEU A 403 22.31 11.71 10.35
C LEU A 403 21.01 12.16 11.04
N ALA A 404 21.06 12.35 12.37
CA ALA A 404 19.90 12.80 13.15
C ALA A 404 19.50 14.23 12.77
N LEU A 405 20.45 15.15 12.62
CA LEU A 405 20.14 16.51 12.18
C LEU A 405 19.59 16.54 10.75
N TYR A 406 20.11 15.68 9.86
CA TYR A 406 19.60 15.58 8.49
C TYR A 406 18.14 15.10 8.44
N ASP A 407 17.78 14.08 9.23
CA ASP A 407 16.39 13.61 9.39
C ASP A 407 15.46 14.73 9.92
N LEU A 408 15.91 15.45 10.95
CA LEU A 408 15.16 16.55 11.58
C LEU A 408 14.87 17.73 10.65
N LEU A 409 15.58 17.89 9.53
CA LEU A 409 15.24 18.90 8.52
C LEU A 409 13.88 18.63 7.87
N PHE A 410 13.52 17.35 7.71
CA PHE A 410 12.38 16.95 6.89
C PHE A 410 11.24 16.34 7.70
N ARG A 411 11.54 15.65 8.80
CA ARG A 411 10.56 14.89 9.59
C ARG A 411 9.31 15.69 9.94
N ASP A 412 9.49 16.89 10.50
CA ASP A 412 8.37 17.72 10.97
C ASP A 412 7.69 18.50 9.83
N LEU A 413 8.15 18.33 8.60
CA LEU A 413 7.51 18.86 7.39
C LEU A 413 6.76 17.76 6.64
N LEU A 414 7.35 16.57 6.51
CA LEU A 414 6.78 15.41 5.84
C LEU A 414 5.80 14.67 6.77
N MET A 415 4.62 15.25 6.96
CA MET A 415 3.56 14.73 7.82
C MET A 415 2.16 15.06 7.30
N ASP A 416 1.15 14.36 7.80
CA ASP A 416 -0.25 14.72 7.57
C ASP A 416 -0.70 15.94 8.41
N ARG A 417 -1.94 16.40 8.20
CA ARG A 417 -2.53 17.52 8.96
C ARG A 417 -2.66 17.29 10.48
N SER A 418 -2.52 16.06 10.95
CA SER A 418 -2.56 15.72 12.37
C SER A 418 -1.17 15.62 13.00
N GLY A 419 -0.11 15.88 12.24
CA GLY A 419 1.28 15.75 12.69
C GLY A 419 1.83 14.32 12.59
N ASN A 420 1.17 13.42 11.85
CA ASN A 420 1.60 12.04 11.71
C ASN A 420 2.55 11.88 10.50
N THR A 421 3.81 11.65 10.79
CA THR A 421 4.91 11.47 9.83
C THR A 421 4.84 10.14 9.07
N HIS A 422 4.16 9.14 9.64
CA HIS A 422 3.86 7.86 8.98
C HIS A 422 2.80 8.02 7.90
N ARG A 423 2.11 9.17 7.81
CA ARG A 423 1.04 9.40 6.83
C ARG A 423 1.44 10.35 5.71
N ALA A 424 2.73 10.65 5.53
CA ALA A 424 3.19 11.45 4.40
C ALA A 424 3.33 10.62 3.12
N GLU A 425 3.17 11.22 1.94
CA GLU A 425 3.45 10.55 0.65
C GLU A 425 4.88 10.02 0.55
N ILE A 426 5.84 10.76 1.10
CA ILE A 426 7.25 10.40 1.26
C ILE A 426 7.48 10.42 2.77
N SER A 427 7.63 9.24 3.38
CA SER A 427 7.86 9.12 4.81
C SER A 427 9.33 8.88 5.09
N VAL A 428 9.85 9.65 6.05
CA VAL A 428 11.20 9.54 6.60
C VAL A 428 11.20 8.88 7.98
N ASP A 429 10.11 8.23 8.39
CA ASP A 429 10.00 7.60 9.72
C ASP A 429 11.06 6.54 9.99
N LYS A 430 11.45 5.83 8.93
CA LYS A 430 12.49 4.80 8.97
C LYS A 430 13.87 5.33 8.54
N LEU A 431 14.04 6.64 8.34
CA LEU A 431 15.29 7.25 7.89
C LEU A 431 16.31 7.31 9.04
N TRP A 432 16.17 8.28 9.97
CA TRP A 432 17.03 8.34 11.17
C TRP A 432 16.33 8.99 12.37
N ASN A 433 15.13 8.53 12.72
CA ASN A 433 14.38 9.08 13.84
C ASN A 433 15.16 8.87 15.17
N PRO A 434 15.62 9.94 15.85
CA PRO A 434 16.35 9.79 17.10
C PRO A 434 15.44 9.39 18.26
N PHE A 435 14.12 9.60 18.13
CA PHE A 435 13.10 9.40 19.16
C PHE A 435 12.43 8.03 19.14
N ALA A 436 12.66 7.21 18.09
CA ALA A 436 12.09 5.88 17.95
C ALA A 436 13.18 4.81 17.83
N GLY A 437 13.11 3.75 18.66
CA GLY A 437 14.10 2.68 18.68
C GLY A 437 14.26 1.92 17.35
N ASN A 438 13.20 1.84 16.55
CA ASN A 438 13.17 1.22 15.22
C ASN A 438 13.21 2.23 14.05
N GLY A 439 13.44 3.53 14.30
CA GLY A 439 13.39 4.56 13.26
C GLY A 439 14.74 4.89 12.61
N ARG A 440 15.81 4.16 12.95
CA ARG A 440 17.18 4.37 12.45
C ARG A 440 17.58 3.29 11.44
N LEU A 441 16.83 3.19 10.35
CA LEU A 441 17.00 2.13 9.35
C LEU A 441 17.60 2.64 8.02
N GLY A 442 17.76 3.96 7.87
CA GLY A 442 18.26 4.56 6.62
C GLY A 442 17.30 4.42 5.45
N LEU A 443 16.00 4.23 5.72
CA LEU A 443 14.98 3.97 4.70
C LEU A 443 14.10 5.19 4.45
N VAL A 444 13.71 5.37 3.19
CA VAL A 444 12.65 6.31 2.78
C VAL A 444 11.51 5.49 2.16
N GLU A 445 10.28 5.79 2.58
CA GLU A 445 9.08 5.06 2.16
C GLU A 445 8.21 5.93 1.25
N PHE A 446 7.85 5.41 0.09
CA PHE A 446 6.87 6.03 -0.81
C PHE A 446 5.52 5.39 -0.58
N ARG A 447 4.58 6.18 -0.05
CA ARG A 447 3.35 5.65 0.53
C ARG A 447 2.11 5.83 -0.32
N ALA A 448 2.18 6.67 -1.36
CA ALA A 448 1.08 6.95 -2.28
C ALA A 448 0.85 5.82 -3.32
N PHE A 449 0.93 4.56 -2.86
CA PHE A 449 0.81 3.35 -3.68
C PHE A 449 -0.23 2.43 -3.05
N GLU A 450 -1.19 1.96 -3.83
CA GLU A 450 -2.11 0.90 -3.47
C GLU A 450 -1.62 -0.43 -4.07
N THR A 451 -1.91 -1.55 -3.39
CA THR A 451 -1.55 -2.87 -3.93
C THR A 451 -2.34 -3.17 -5.20
N HIS A 452 -1.64 -3.38 -6.31
CA HIS A 452 -2.27 -3.76 -7.58
C HIS A 452 -2.62 -5.26 -7.60
N PRO A 453 -3.75 -5.68 -8.21
CA PRO A 453 -4.14 -7.10 -8.29
C PRO A 453 -3.17 -8.01 -9.07
N GLU A 454 -2.37 -7.41 -9.95
CA GLU A 454 -1.41 -8.12 -10.79
C GLU A 454 0.03 -7.75 -10.40
N ALA A 455 0.85 -8.76 -10.08
CA ALA A 455 2.24 -8.60 -9.66
C ALA A 455 3.08 -7.84 -10.69
N ALA A 456 2.92 -8.12 -11.98
CA ALA A 456 3.69 -7.48 -13.04
C ALA A 456 3.48 -5.96 -13.10
N ALA A 457 2.25 -5.49 -12.89
CA ALA A 457 1.94 -4.07 -12.85
C ALA A 457 2.46 -3.40 -11.56
N GLN A 458 2.36 -4.08 -10.42
CA GLN A 458 2.97 -3.60 -9.16
C GLN A 458 4.50 -3.50 -9.28
N SER A 459 5.13 -4.52 -9.90
CA SER A 459 6.57 -4.55 -10.18
C SER A 459 7.00 -3.44 -11.13
N LEU A 460 6.21 -3.16 -12.16
CA LEU A 460 6.45 -2.06 -13.09
C LEU A 460 6.44 -0.69 -12.38
N ALA A 461 5.48 -0.46 -11.47
CA ALA A 461 5.45 0.77 -10.67
C ALA A 461 6.73 0.89 -9.81
N ALA A 462 7.22 -0.22 -9.26
CA ALA A 462 8.48 -0.24 -8.52
C ALA A 462 9.71 0.07 -9.39
N LEU A 463 9.77 -0.47 -10.62
CA LEU A 463 10.83 -0.13 -11.59
C LEU A 463 10.80 1.36 -11.95
N PHE A 464 9.60 1.91 -12.14
CA PHE A 464 9.39 3.31 -12.48
C PHE A 464 9.97 4.23 -11.39
N ILE A 465 9.65 3.97 -10.12
CA ILE A 465 10.20 4.74 -9.00
C ILE A 465 11.72 4.54 -8.86
N ARG A 466 12.22 3.31 -9.03
CA ARG A 466 13.67 3.06 -9.02
C ARG A 466 14.39 3.81 -10.14
N ALA A 467 13.79 3.90 -11.33
CA ALA A 467 14.33 4.67 -12.45
C ALA A 467 14.38 6.18 -12.15
N ILE A 468 13.33 6.73 -11.52
CA ILE A 468 13.31 8.13 -11.05
C ILE A 468 14.42 8.37 -10.02
N LEU A 469 14.61 7.45 -9.07
CA LEU A 469 15.68 7.56 -8.07
C LEU A 469 17.07 7.53 -8.74
N ALA A 470 17.29 6.65 -9.70
CA ALA A 470 18.54 6.60 -10.47
C ALA A 470 18.77 7.88 -11.27
N ARG A 471 17.73 8.43 -11.91
CA ARG A 471 17.77 9.74 -12.60
C ARG A 471 18.16 10.86 -11.65
N LEU A 472 17.54 10.93 -10.47
CA LEU A 472 17.76 12.02 -9.51
C LEU A 472 19.11 11.91 -8.79
N ALA A 473 19.59 10.69 -8.56
CA ALA A 473 20.96 10.45 -8.08
C ALA A 473 21.98 10.87 -9.15
N ALA A 474 21.65 10.68 -10.43
CA ALA A 474 22.52 11.01 -11.53
C ALA A 474 22.60 12.51 -11.86
N ALA A 475 21.47 13.20 -11.77
CA ALA A 475 21.32 14.63 -12.00
C ALA A 475 20.31 15.17 -10.97
N PRO A 476 20.77 15.68 -9.81
CA PRO A 476 19.89 16.25 -8.79
C PRO A 476 19.01 17.40 -9.32
N LEU A 477 17.78 17.50 -8.81
CA LEU A 477 16.83 18.57 -9.17
C LEU A 477 16.91 19.71 -8.15
N SER A 478 17.16 20.93 -8.64
CA SER A 478 17.26 22.15 -7.82
C SER A 478 16.19 23.20 -8.13
N ALA A 479 15.25 22.91 -9.03
CA ALA A 479 14.17 23.83 -9.37
C ALA A 479 13.29 24.14 -8.13
N PRO A 480 12.75 25.37 -8.00
CA PRO A 480 11.87 25.74 -6.88
C PRO A 480 10.55 24.97 -6.92
N PHE A 481 9.84 24.83 -5.80
CA PHE A 481 8.54 24.17 -5.79
C PHE A 481 7.48 24.97 -6.58
N ILE A 482 6.61 24.27 -7.29
CA ILE A 482 5.51 24.87 -8.05
C ILE A 482 4.34 25.14 -7.09
N ARG A 483 3.82 26.37 -7.09
CA ARG A 483 2.63 26.72 -6.29
C ARG A 483 1.36 26.38 -7.06
N TRP A 484 0.98 25.10 -7.05
CA TRP A 484 -0.20 24.59 -7.79
C TRP A 484 -1.52 25.20 -7.35
N GLN A 485 -1.70 25.46 -6.04
CA GLN A 485 -2.94 26.01 -5.48
C GLN A 485 -4.18 25.20 -5.93
N GLY A 486 -5.26 25.85 -6.35
CA GLY A 486 -6.49 25.19 -6.79
C GLY A 486 -6.31 24.26 -8.01
N GLU A 487 -5.29 24.48 -8.83
CA GLU A 487 -5.01 23.64 -10.01
C GLU A 487 -4.62 22.21 -9.61
N LEU A 488 -4.08 22.00 -8.40
CA LEU A 488 -3.64 20.67 -7.95
C LEU A 488 -4.78 19.65 -8.02
N HIS A 489 -5.93 19.97 -7.42
CA HIS A 489 -7.10 19.07 -7.39
C HIS A 489 -8.06 19.31 -8.56
N ASP A 490 -8.01 20.46 -9.21
CA ASP A 490 -8.86 20.72 -10.37
C ASP A 490 -8.34 20.04 -11.64
N ARG A 491 -7.04 20.15 -11.90
CA ARG A 491 -6.38 19.61 -13.09
C ARG A 491 -5.90 18.17 -12.88
N PHE A 492 -5.07 17.93 -11.86
CA PHE A 492 -4.41 16.62 -11.68
C PHE A 492 -5.29 15.54 -11.03
N PHE A 493 -6.57 15.82 -10.80
CA PHE A 493 -7.57 14.78 -10.52
C PHE A 493 -8.21 14.21 -11.78
N LEU A 494 -7.91 14.78 -12.95
CA LEU A 494 -8.45 14.31 -14.22
C LEU A 494 -7.45 13.35 -14.92
N PRO A 495 -7.90 12.17 -15.35
CA PRO A 495 -7.09 11.13 -15.98
C PRO A 495 -6.15 11.63 -17.09
N ALA A 496 -6.62 12.52 -17.96
CA ALA A 496 -5.85 13.02 -19.09
C ALA A 496 -4.62 13.83 -18.62
N PHE A 497 -4.79 14.71 -17.64
CA PHE A 497 -3.67 15.51 -17.13
C PHE A 497 -2.72 14.70 -16.23
N VAL A 498 -3.21 13.66 -15.58
CA VAL A 498 -2.34 12.67 -14.93
C VAL A 498 -1.51 11.94 -15.98
N TRP A 499 -2.09 11.59 -17.13
CA TRP A 499 -1.35 10.95 -18.22
C TRP A 499 -0.29 11.87 -18.83
N ASP A 500 -0.64 13.13 -19.14
CA ASP A 500 0.31 14.14 -19.64
C ASP A 500 1.54 14.27 -18.70
N ASP A 501 1.29 14.27 -17.39
CA ASP A 501 2.35 14.39 -16.37
C ASP A 501 3.21 13.11 -16.26
N LEU A 502 2.60 11.92 -16.35
CA LEU A 502 3.33 10.65 -16.45
C LEU A 502 4.21 10.59 -17.71
N ASP A 503 3.70 11.06 -18.85
CA ASP A 503 4.46 11.11 -20.10
C ASP A 503 5.65 12.08 -19.99
N ALA A 504 5.45 13.23 -19.33
CA ALA A 504 6.53 14.17 -19.04
C ALA A 504 7.64 13.54 -18.17
N VAL A 505 7.27 12.78 -17.13
CA VAL A 505 8.24 12.03 -16.31
C VAL A 505 8.98 10.99 -17.16
N CYS A 506 8.28 10.22 -17.99
CA CYS A 506 8.93 9.23 -18.85
C CYS A 506 9.85 9.87 -19.90
N ALA A 507 9.46 11.03 -20.45
CA ALA A 507 10.30 11.81 -21.36
C ALA A 507 11.58 12.31 -20.66
N ASP A 508 11.49 12.76 -19.41
CA ASP A 508 12.64 13.13 -18.59
C ASP A 508 13.56 11.92 -18.32
N LEU A 509 13.01 10.74 -18.00
CA LEU A 509 13.80 9.51 -17.87
C LEU A 509 14.56 9.17 -19.17
N ARG A 510 13.88 9.20 -20.32
CA ARG A 510 14.50 8.93 -21.63
C ARG A 510 15.58 9.96 -21.97
N ALA A 511 15.35 11.24 -21.67
CA ALA A 511 16.34 12.29 -21.85
C ALA A 511 17.62 12.07 -21.02
N HIS A 512 17.52 11.34 -19.91
CA HIS A 512 18.64 10.94 -19.05
C HIS A 512 19.18 9.53 -19.36
N GLY A 513 18.81 8.93 -20.49
CA GLY A 513 19.33 7.63 -20.95
C GLY A 513 18.70 6.42 -20.27
N LEU A 514 17.58 6.60 -19.57
CA LEU A 514 16.77 5.52 -19.01
C LEU A 514 15.58 5.24 -19.94
N PRO A 515 15.59 4.16 -20.73
CA PRO A 515 14.61 3.92 -21.79
C PRO A 515 13.29 3.40 -21.21
N PHE A 516 12.61 4.23 -20.43
CA PHE A 516 11.30 3.93 -19.86
C PHE A 516 10.20 4.52 -20.74
N GLU A 517 9.30 3.67 -21.25
CA GLU A 517 8.22 4.09 -22.13
C GLU A 517 6.92 4.32 -21.35
N SER A 518 6.24 5.43 -21.64
CA SER A 518 5.00 5.83 -20.94
C SER A 518 3.87 4.82 -21.15
N ASP A 519 3.77 4.23 -22.34
CA ASP A 519 2.77 3.20 -22.66
C ASP A 519 2.85 1.96 -21.77
N TRP A 520 4.00 1.67 -21.13
CA TRP A 520 4.09 0.59 -20.15
C TRP A 520 3.17 0.83 -18.95
N LEU A 521 2.95 2.09 -18.57
CA LEU A 521 2.08 2.48 -17.45
C LEU A 521 0.58 2.46 -17.81
N ARG A 522 0.22 2.24 -19.08
CA ARG A 522 -1.18 2.25 -19.51
C ARG A 522 -2.09 1.30 -18.72
N PRO A 523 -1.69 0.05 -18.39
CA PRO A 523 -2.53 -0.84 -17.58
C PRO A 523 -2.80 -0.31 -16.17
N LEU A 524 -1.79 0.31 -15.52
CA LEU A 524 -1.92 0.94 -14.20
C LEU A 524 -2.88 2.13 -14.27
N TRP A 525 -2.74 2.96 -15.31
CA TRP A 525 -3.62 4.09 -15.55
C TRP A 525 -5.06 3.65 -15.85
N GLU A 526 -5.27 2.63 -16.69
CA GLU A 526 -6.61 2.07 -16.99
C GLU A 526 -7.28 1.47 -15.74
N TRP A 527 -6.50 0.83 -14.87
CA TRP A 527 -6.98 0.35 -13.58
C TRP A 527 -7.41 1.50 -12.67
N ARG A 528 -6.59 2.57 -12.60
CA ARG A 528 -6.84 3.75 -11.77
C ARG A 528 -8.05 4.56 -12.25
N PHE A 529 -8.19 4.70 -13.57
CA PHE A 529 -9.15 5.55 -14.26
C PHE A 529 -10.05 4.76 -15.23
N PRO A 530 -10.84 3.80 -14.71
CA PRO A 530 -11.63 2.93 -15.56
C PRO A 530 -12.63 3.72 -16.40
N LYS A 531 -12.75 3.31 -17.67
CA LYS A 531 -13.78 3.82 -18.58
C LYS A 531 -15.17 3.46 -18.07
N VAL A 532 -16.05 4.47 -17.98
CA VAL A 532 -17.44 4.30 -17.56
C VAL A 532 -18.40 4.24 -18.75
N GLY A 533 -18.04 4.88 -19.87
CA GLY A 533 -18.85 4.87 -21.08
C GLY A 533 -18.26 5.72 -22.21
N ALA A 534 -18.95 5.75 -23.34
CA ALA A 534 -18.58 6.61 -24.47
C ALA A 534 -19.77 6.83 -25.42
N LEU A 535 -19.68 7.93 -26.18
CA LEU A 535 -20.51 8.25 -27.33
C LEU A 535 -19.60 8.29 -28.56
N ASN A 536 -19.99 7.58 -29.62
CA ASN A 536 -19.34 7.68 -30.94
C ASN A 536 -20.14 8.67 -31.78
N LEU A 537 -19.48 9.73 -32.22
CA LEU A 537 -20.11 10.91 -32.79
C LEU A 537 -19.47 11.28 -34.11
N VAL A 538 -20.11 12.16 -34.85
CA VAL A 538 -19.58 12.77 -36.06
C VAL A 538 -19.84 14.27 -36.02
N TYR A 539 -18.91 15.07 -36.56
CA TYR A 539 -19.17 16.47 -36.89
C TYR A 539 -18.88 16.70 -38.37
N THR A 540 -19.55 17.68 -38.96
CA THR A 540 -19.27 18.09 -40.34
C THR A 540 -18.51 19.42 -40.30
N PRO A 541 -17.25 19.47 -40.77
CA PRO A 541 -16.50 20.70 -40.83
C PRO A 541 -17.25 21.79 -41.62
N ALA A 542 -17.05 23.04 -41.24
CA ALA A 542 -17.52 24.15 -42.06
C ALA A 542 -16.79 24.15 -43.41
N PHE A 543 -17.45 24.64 -44.47
CA PHE A 543 -16.75 24.94 -45.71
C PHE A 543 -15.60 25.91 -45.43
N ALA A 544 -14.45 25.68 -46.08
CA ALA A 544 -13.35 26.64 -46.01
C ALA A 544 -13.87 28.03 -46.44
N PRO A 545 -13.39 29.13 -45.83
CA PRO A 545 -13.87 30.49 -46.12
C PRO A 545 -13.83 30.84 -47.62
N ASP A 546 -12.91 30.21 -48.36
CA ASP A 546 -12.63 30.44 -49.77
C ASP A 546 -13.15 29.31 -50.68
N ALA A 547 -13.97 28.40 -50.16
CA ALA A 547 -14.49 27.28 -50.92
C ALA A 547 -15.39 27.76 -52.07
N ALA A 548 -15.19 27.19 -53.25
CA ALA A 548 -16.07 27.43 -54.39
C ALA A 548 -17.53 27.08 -54.03
N LYS A 549 -18.52 27.80 -54.60
CA LYS A 549 -19.95 27.56 -54.33
C LYS A 549 -20.42 26.12 -54.63
N ASP A 550 -19.70 25.44 -55.52
CA ASP A 550 -19.97 24.05 -55.92
C ASP A 550 -18.99 23.04 -55.26
N ALA A 551 -18.23 23.49 -54.26
CA ALA A 551 -17.34 22.59 -53.52
C ALA A 551 -18.15 21.45 -52.88
N PRO A 552 -17.65 20.21 -52.95
CA PRO A 552 -18.32 19.09 -52.29
C PRO A 552 -18.44 19.35 -50.79
N VAL A 553 -19.59 18.98 -50.21
CA VAL A 553 -19.82 19.07 -48.76
C VAL A 553 -18.68 18.35 -48.03
N PRO A 554 -18.03 19.00 -47.04
CA PRO A 554 -16.98 18.36 -46.26
C PRO A 554 -17.46 17.03 -45.69
N ALA A 555 -16.61 16.01 -45.78
CA ALA A 555 -16.93 14.71 -45.20
C ALA A 555 -17.07 14.84 -43.68
N SER A 556 -18.06 14.17 -43.10
CA SER A 556 -18.20 14.11 -41.65
C SER A 556 -17.01 13.38 -41.03
N VAL A 557 -16.48 13.93 -39.95
CA VAL A 557 -15.32 13.41 -39.23
C VAL A 557 -15.81 12.66 -37.99
N PRO A 558 -15.50 11.36 -37.85
CA PRO A 558 -15.86 10.61 -36.65
C PRO A 558 -14.94 10.97 -35.48
N PHE A 559 -15.52 11.06 -34.29
CA PHE A 559 -14.77 11.25 -33.05
C PHE A 559 -15.47 10.50 -31.91
N GLN A 560 -14.75 10.28 -30.81
CA GLN A 560 -15.30 9.68 -29.60
C GLN A 560 -15.31 10.72 -28.47
N LEU A 561 -16.44 10.79 -27.78
CA LEU A 561 -16.54 11.40 -26.46
C LEU A 561 -16.56 10.27 -25.42
N SER A 562 -15.48 10.13 -24.67
CA SER A 562 -15.34 9.08 -23.66
C SER A 562 -15.46 9.63 -22.25
N PHE A 563 -15.97 8.81 -21.34
CA PHE A 563 -16.12 9.15 -19.94
C PHE A 563 -15.32 8.18 -19.08
N ARG A 564 -14.55 8.72 -18.15
CA ARG A 564 -13.72 7.94 -17.22
C ARG A 564 -13.99 8.38 -15.80
N GLN A 565 -13.84 7.43 -14.89
CA GLN A 565 -13.79 7.73 -13.47
C GLN A 565 -12.54 8.59 -13.19
N ALA A 566 -12.75 9.75 -12.57
CA ALA A 566 -11.68 10.66 -12.15
C ALA A 566 -11.48 10.58 -10.62
N LEU A 567 -10.52 11.35 -10.11
CA LEU A 567 -10.22 11.40 -8.68
C LEU A 567 -11.12 12.40 -7.95
N GLU A 568 -11.41 12.13 -6.69
CA GLU A 568 -12.09 13.07 -5.82
C GLU A 568 -11.51 12.95 -4.41
N ALA A 569 -11.32 14.09 -3.76
CA ALA A 569 -10.89 14.15 -2.37
C ALA A 569 -12.13 14.09 -1.47
N TRP A 570 -12.06 13.29 -0.40
CA TRP A 570 -13.11 13.23 0.61
C TRP A 570 -12.67 14.06 1.82
N PRO A 571 -13.13 15.32 1.93
CA PRO A 571 -12.64 16.21 2.95
C PRO A 571 -13.03 15.72 4.34
N LEU A 572 -12.08 15.85 5.26
CA LEU A 572 -12.32 15.64 6.68
C LEU A 572 -13.36 16.65 7.19
N LEU A 573 -14.35 16.14 7.92
CA LEU A 573 -15.37 16.94 8.59
C LEU A 573 -14.91 17.30 10.00
N GLY A 574 -15.60 18.29 10.59
CA GLY A 574 -15.40 18.65 11.99
C GLY A 574 -15.65 17.46 12.92
N GLU A 575 -14.93 17.46 14.05
CA GLU A 575 -15.06 16.43 15.07
C GLU A 575 -16.51 16.32 15.55
N SER A 576 -17.04 15.09 15.61
CA SER A 576 -18.39 14.81 16.09
C SER A 576 -18.31 13.81 17.26
N PRO A 577 -19.09 13.99 18.34
CA PRO A 577 -19.15 13.01 19.41
C PRO A 577 -19.69 11.69 18.86
N ASN A 578 -19.00 10.58 19.12
CA ASN A 578 -19.50 9.24 18.83
C ASN A 578 -19.49 8.40 20.12
N ALA A 579 -20.28 7.32 20.16
CA ALA A 579 -20.37 6.43 21.32
C ALA A 579 -19.02 5.73 21.57
N GLY A 580 -18.21 6.31 22.46
CA GLY A 580 -16.89 5.79 22.86
C GLY A 580 -15.68 6.63 22.45
N GLY A 581 -15.86 7.78 21.78
CA GLY A 581 -14.75 8.67 21.43
C GLY A 581 -15.10 9.77 20.41
N VAL A 582 -14.06 10.47 19.93
CA VAL A 582 -14.19 11.44 18.83
C VAL A 582 -13.93 10.71 17.51
N ALA A 583 -14.94 10.64 16.64
CA ALA A 583 -14.77 10.11 15.28
C ALA A 583 -14.56 11.27 14.31
N ARG A 584 -13.57 11.12 13.43
CA ARG A 584 -13.34 12.05 12.31
C ARG A 584 -13.94 11.43 11.05
N THR A 585 -15.08 11.96 10.64
CA THR A 585 -15.80 11.51 9.44
C THR A 585 -15.29 12.27 8.22
N VAL A 586 -15.37 11.64 7.05
CA VAL A 586 -15.07 12.29 5.77
C VAL A 586 -16.36 12.45 4.95
N ASP A 587 -16.42 13.51 4.16
CA ASP A 587 -17.51 13.66 3.19
C ASP A 587 -17.24 12.82 1.93
N ALA A 588 -17.68 11.56 1.97
CA ALA A 588 -17.53 10.61 0.88
C ALA A 588 -18.65 10.70 -0.18
N CYS A 589 -19.57 11.66 -0.07
CA CYS A 589 -20.74 11.73 -0.96
C CYS A 589 -20.44 12.35 -2.33
N MET A 590 -19.23 12.87 -2.52
CA MET A 590 -18.77 13.52 -3.74
C MET A 590 -18.05 12.52 -4.63
N ASP A 591 -18.24 12.67 -5.93
CA ASP A 591 -17.53 11.90 -6.94
C ASP A 591 -17.21 12.79 -8.16
N ARG A 592 -16.32 12.28 -9.01
CA ARG A 592 -15.85 12.98 -10.21
C ARG A 592 -15.70 12.06 -11.40
N LEU A 593 -16.13 12.56 -12.56
CA LEU A 593 -15.81 11.98 -13.86
C LEU A 593 -14.97 12.95 -14.69
N GLU A 594 -14.26 12.40 -15.66
CA GLU A 594 -13.70 13.15 -16.77
C GLU A 594 -14.48 12.80 -18.04
N ALA A 595 -14.82 13.83 -18.82
CA ALA A 595 -15.18 13.71 -20.22
C ALA A 595 -13.96 14.06 -21.08
N TRP A 596 -13.60 13.18 -22.01
CA TRP A 596 -12.48 13.38 -22.94
C TRP A 596 -12.95 13.23 -24.39
N VAL A 597 -12.61 14.20 -25.23
CA VAL A 597 -12.92 14.22 -26.66
C VAL A 597 -11.67 13.88 -27.47
N SER A 598 -11.79 12.93 -28.40
CA SER A 598 -10.66 12.43 -29.20
C SER A 598 -10.19 13.38 -30.31
N ASP A 599 -10.99 14.41 -30.61
CA ASP A 599 -10.66 15.44 -31.58
C ASP A 599 -11.14 16.79 -31.04
N ALA A 600 -10.21 17.68 -30.74
CA ALA A 600 -10.51 18.99 -30.18
C ALA A 600 -11.32 19.87 -31.16
N ALA A 601 -11.18 19.67 -32.48
CA ALA A 601 -11.95 20.43 -33.48
C ALA A 601 -13.47 20.16 -33.38
N ALA A 602 -13.89 19.01 -32.84
CA ALA A 602 -15.30 18.73 -32.60
C ALA A 602 -15.95 19.74 -31.63
N LEU A 603 -15.16 20.35 -30.75
CA LEU A 603 -15.63 21.35 -29.80
C LEU A 603 -16.00 22.68 -30.46
N ASP A 604 -15.59 22.94 -31.70
CA ASP A 604 -16.05 24.12 -32.46
C ASP A 604 -17.48 23.94 -32.98
N HIS A 605 -17.91 22.68 -33.17
CA HIS A 605 -19.19 22.32 -33.77
C HIS A 605 -20.23 21.85 -32.75
N GLY A 606 -19.81 21.32 -31.60
CA GLY A 606 -20.71 20.84 -30.57
C GLY A 606 -20.30 21.24 -29.16
N LEU A 607 -21.18 20.96 -28.22
CA LEU A 607 -20.90 21.11 -26.79
C LEU A 607 -21.49 19.93 -26.01
N LEU A 608 -20.80 19.55 -24.92
CA LEU A 608 -21.32 18.62 -23.94
C LEU A 608 -22.09 19.37 -22.86
N LEU A 609 -23.36 19.01 -22.67
CA LEU A 609 -24.14 19.36 -21.49
C LEU A 609 -24.16 18.20 -20.50
N VAL A 610 -24.00 18.52 -19.22
CA VAL A 610 -24.18 17.58 -18.11
C VAL A 610 -25.25 18.14 -17.19
N ASN A 611 -26.37 17.41 -17.07
CA ASN A 611 -27.56 17.89 -16.37
C ASN A 611 -28.00 19.31 -16.82
N GLY A 612 -27.86 19.59 -18.12
CA GLY A 612 -28.21 20.87 -18.75
C GLY A 612 -27.13 21.97 -18.68
N TYR A 613 -25.97 21.71 -18.08
CA TYR A 613 -24.90 22.71 -17.94
C TYR A 613 -23.69 22.39 -18.84
N PRO A 614 -23.11 23.39 -19.53
CA PRO A 614 -21.99 23.17 -20.43
C PRO A 614 -20.68 22.85 -19.69
N CYS A 615 -19.95 21.87 -20.21
CA CYS A 615 -18.57 21.58 -19.79
C CYS A 615 -17.57 22.50 -20.52
N ALA A 616 -16.51 22.89 -19.82
CA ALA A 616 -15.39 23.63 -20.40
C ALA A 616 -14.18 22.71 -20.59
N PHE A 617 -13.93 22.30 -21.83
CA PHE A 617 -12.80 21.46 -22.18
C PHE A 617 -11.48 22.24 -22.19
N ARG A 618 -10.41 21.51 -21.88
CA ARG A 618 -9.03 22.01 -21.86
C ARG A 618 -8.15 21.07 -22.68
N PRO A 619 -7.19 21.59 -23.47
CA PRO A 619 -6.28 20.75 -24.25
C PRO A 619 -5.52 19.75 -23.36
N ALA A 620 -5.42 18.51 -23.80
CA ALA A 620 -4.66 17.43 -23.17
C ALA A 620 -4.06 16.54 -24.28
N ASP A 621 -3.17 15.60 -23.96
CA ASP A 621 -2.60 14.71 -24.98
C ASP A 621 -3.69 13.95 -25.76
N GLY A 622 -3.52 13.91 -27.08
CA GLY A 622 -4.44 13.27 -28.02
C GLY A 622 -5.86 13.85 -28.08
N GLY A 623 -6.19 14.96 -27.41
CA GLY A 623 -7.56 15.47 -27.37
C GLY A 623 -7.81 16.66 -26.44
N SER A 624 -8.96 16.65 -25.77
CA SER A 624 -9.28 17.64 -24.74
C SER A 624 -10.14 17.03 -23.63
N ALA A 625 -9.94 17.48 -22.40
CA ALA A 625 -10.60 16.94 -21.21
C ALA A 625 -11.39 18.00 -20.44
N ALA A 626 -12.48 17.57 -19.79
CA ALA A 626 -13.26 18.37 -18.85
C ALA A 626 -13.65 17.52 -17.63
N GLY A 627 -13.49 18.08 -16.44
CA GLY A 627 -13.94 17.48 -15.19
C GLY A 627 -15.42 17.71 -14.94
N ILE A 628 -16.07 16.75 -14.30
CA ILE A 628 -17.46 16.80 -13.86
C ILE A 628 -17.49 16.37 -12.40
N ARG A 629 -17.70 17.32 -11.49
CA ARG A 629 -17.80 17.06 -10.05
C ARG A 629 -19.25 17.15 -9.60
N TYR A 630 -19.70 16.15 -8.84
CA TYR A 630 -21.11 15.98 -8.54
C TYR A 630 -21.34 15.27 -7.20
N ARG A 631 -22.50 15.52 -6.58
CA ARG A 631 -22.95 14.77 -5.40
C ARG A 631 -23.55 13.45 -5.87
N ALA A 632 -22.91 12.34 -5.52
CA ALA A 632 -23.25 11.00 -5.96
C ALA A 632 -24.38 10.37 -5.14
N PHE A 633 -24.43 10.64 -3.83
CA PHE A 633 -25.47 10.16 -2.93
C PHE A 633 -25.65 11.12 -1.75
N PHE A 634 -26.66 10.90 -0.91
CA PHE A 634 -26.88 11.67 0.30
C PHE A 634 -26.11 11.06 1.48
N LEU A 635 -25.42 11.89 2.25
CA LEU A 635 -24.71 11.51 3.47
C LEU A 635 -24.89 12.61 4.50
N GLN A 636 -25.04 12.24 5.78
CA GLN A 636 -24.91 13.17 6.90
C GLN A 636 -24.05 12.58 8.02
N PRO A 637 -23.10 13.36 8.58
CA PRO A 637 -22.75 14.74 8.21
C PRO A 637 -22.03 14.83 6.84
N ALA A 638 -22.13 15.99 6.17
CA ALA A 638 -21.46 16.28 4.90
C ALA A 638 -21.26 17.79 4.71
N LEU A 639 -20.35 18.21 3.83
CA LEU A 639 -20.25 19.60 3.41
C LEU A 639 -21.44 19.97 2.53
N GLN A 640 -21.87 21.23 2.61
CA GLN A 640 -22.96 21.79 1.81
C GLN A 640 -24.25 20.94 1.81
N PRO A 641 -24.86 20.67 2.99
CA PRO A 641 -26.00 19.75 3.12
C PRO A 641 -27.25 20.17 2.34
N HIS A 642 -27.31 21.43 1.86
CA HIS A 642 -28.40 21.95 1.04
C HIS A 642 -28.32 21.52 -0.43
N CYS A 643 -27.17 21.02 -0.91
CA CYS A 643 -27.02 20.59 -2.30
C CYS A 643 -27.70 19.22 -2.50
N PRO A 644 -28.62 19.07 -3.46
CA PRO A 644 -29.25 17.78 -3.75
C PRO A 644 -28.26 16.79 -4.38
N VAL A 645 -28.65 15.52 -4.42
CA VAL A 645 -27.94 14.50 -5.22
C VAL A 645 -28.07 14.87 -6.70
N ASN A 646 -26.96 14.82 -7.43
CA ASN A 646 -26.92 15.15 -8.85
C ASN A 646 -27.07 13.91 -9.75
N ALA A 647 -26.82 12.71 -9.22
CA ALA A 647 -26.96 11.45 -9.94
C ALA A 647 -28.45 11.04 -10.09
N PRO A 648 -28.85 10.35 -11.18
CA PRO A 648 -28.02 9.99 -12.33
C PRO A 648 -27.60 11.22 -13.15
N LEU A 649 -26.42 11.15 -13.77
CA LEU A 649 -25.94 12.21 -14.65
C LEU A 649 -26.49 11.99 -16.06
N LEU A 650 -27.06 13.03 -16.65
CA LEU A 650 -27.48 13.06 -18.06
C LEU A 650 -26.41 13.78 -18.88
N PHE A 651 -25.82 13.07 -19.84
CA PHE A 651 -24.88 13.60 -20.82
C PHE A 651 -25.60 13.83 -22.14
N GLU A 652 -25.49 15.03 -22.69
CA GLU A 652 -26.08 15.39 -23.98
C GLU A 652 -25.03 16.10 -24.85
N TRP A 653 -24.76 15.57 -26.03
CA TRP A 653 -24.01 16.29 -27.05
C TRP A 653 -24.98 17.13 -27.89
N VAL A 654 -24.74 18.44 -27.92
CA VAL A 654 -25.60 19.41 -28.59
C VAL A 654 -24.83 20.01 -29.77
N ASP A 655 -25.46 20.06 -30.93
CA ASP A 655 -24.92 20.77 -32.10
C ASP A 655 -25.03 22.28 -31.89
N LYS A 656 -23.94 23.03 -32.09
CA LYS A 656 -23.89 24.48 -31.85
C LYS A 656 -24.67 25.30 -32.87
N THR A 657 -24.96 24.74 -34.04
CA THR A 657 -25.70 25.41 -35.13
C THR A 657 -27.20 25.30 -34.91
N THR A 658 -27.70 24.09 -34.61
CA THR A 658 -29.13 23.83 -34.43
C THR A 658 -29.58 23.96 -32.98
N LEU A 659 -28.64 23.88 -32.02
CA LEU A 659 -28.90 23.78 -30.58
C LEU A 659 -29.76 22.57 -30.19
N THR A 660 -29.74 21.52 -31.01
CA THR A 660 -30.47 20.27 -30.74
C THR A 660 -29.55 19.17 -30.24
N VAL A 661 -30.05 18.31 -29.38
CA VAL A 661 -29.33 17.12 -28.90
C VAL A 661 -29.16 16.11 -30.04
N THR A 662 -27.92 15.69 -30.32
CA THR A 662 -27.63 14.70 -31.37
C THR A 662 -27.20 13.34 -30.79
N ALA A 663 -26.79 13.30 -29.53
CA ALA A 663 -26.51 12.08 -28.80
C ALA A 663 -26.71 12.31 -27.30
N ALA A 664 -27.15 11.27 -26.58
CA ALA A 664 -27.29 11.34 -25.13
C ALA A 664 -27.13 9.98 -24.45
N ALA A 665 -26.67 10.02 -23.21
CA ALA A 665 -26.55 8.86 -22.32
C ALA A 665 -26.75 9.28 -20.86
N ARG A 666 -27.15 8.32 -20.02
CA ARG A 666 -27.22 8.47 -18.57
C ARG A 666 -26.17 7.61 -17.88
N TRP A 667 -25.63 8.15 -16.80
CA TRP A 667 -24.73 7.47 -15.90
C TRP A 667 -25.32 7.35 -14.50
N HIS A 668 -25.30 6.12 -13.99
CA HIS A 668 -25.80 5.79 -12.67
C HIS A 668 -24.63 5.44 -11.72
N VAL A 669 -24.63 6.03 -10.53
CA VAL A 669 -23.66 5.69 -9.46
C VAL A 669 -23.94 4.29 -8.92
N TRP A 670 -25.23 3.95 -8.83
CA TRP A 670 -25.79 2.70 -8.32
C TRP A 670 -26.57 1.97 -9.43
N ASN A 671 -27.22 0.86 -9.11
CA ASN A 671 -28.08 0.15 -10.07
C ASN A 671 -29.25 1.04 -10.55
N PRO A 672 -29.49 1.14 -11.87
CA PRO A 672 -30.61 1.91 -12.40
C PRO A 672 -31.96 1.31 -11.94
N GLY A 673 -32.84 2.13 -11.35
CA GLY A 673 -34.26 1.76 -11.13
C GLY A 673 -34.54 0.67 -10.07
N HIS A 674 -33.59 0.33 -9.20
CA HIS A 674 -33.71 -0.79 -8.26
C HIS A 674 -33.26 -0.45 -6.82
N ILE A 675 -33.49 -1.40 -5.89
CA ILE A 675 -33.02 -1.35 -4.49
C ILE A 675 -31.48 -1.36 -4.50
N PRO A 676 -30.78 -0.53 -3.69
CA PRO A 676 -29.32 -0.56 -3.59
C PRO A 676 -28.77 -1.97 -3.39
N TYR A 677 -27.60 -2.27 -3.96
CA TYR A 677 -26.93 -3.55 -3.77
C TYR A 677 -26.76 -3.87 -2.28
N THR A 678 -27.29 -5.01 -1.83
CA THR A 678 -27.20 -5.45 -0.43
C THR A 678 -25.84 -6.03 -0.09
N ASP A 679 -25.23 -6.72 -1.06
CA ASP A 679 -23.99 -7.47 -0.89
C ASP A 679 -22.93 -7.02 -1.90
N ARG A 680 -21.66 -7.27 -1.58
CA ARG A 680 -20.57 -7.11 -2.56
C ARG A 680 -20.70 -8.20 -3.64
N PRO A 681 -20.17 -7.96 -4.86
CA PRO A 681 -20.14 -8.98 -5.89
C PRO A 681 -19.44 -10.25 -5.40
N ALA A 682 -20.01 -11.41 -5.72
CA ALA A 682 -19.44 -12.71 -5.40
C ALA A 682 -18.16 -12.99 -6.19
N ASP A 683 -18.08 -12.48 -7.42
CA ASP A 683 -16.96 -12.71 -8.33
C ASP A 683 -16.72 -11.53 -9.31
N ALA A 684 -15.77 -11.74 -10.23
CA ALA A 684 -15.39 -10.75 -11.23
C ALA A 684 -16.46 -10.49 -12.30
N ASP A 685 -17.27 -11.50 -12.63
CA ASP A 685 -18.26 -11.45 -13.70
C ASP A 685 -19.50 -10.69 -13.24
N GLU A 686 -19.94 -10.94 -12.00
CA GLU A 686 -20.98 -10.14 -11.35
C GLU A 686 -20.52 -8.68 -11.21
N ALA A 687 -19.28 -8.46 -10.76
CA ALA A 687 -18.73 -7.12 -10.65
C ALA A 687 -18.70 -6.41 -12.03
N ALA A 688 -18.38 -7.12 -13.11
CA ALA A 688 -18.41 -6.58 -14.47
C ALA A 688 -19.81 -6.23 -14.94
N THR A 689 -20.79 -7.10 -14.67
CA THR A 689 -22.21 -6.89 -14.98
C THR A 689 -22.73 -5.62 -14.30
N ARG A 690 -22.53 -5.50 -12.98
CA ARG A 690 -22.94 -4.31 -12.20
C ARG A 690 -22.32 -3.01 -12.70
N ARG A 691 -21.09 -3.06 -13.26
CA ARG A 691 -20.45 -1.88 -13.87
C ARG A 691 -21.07 -1.53 -15.22
N ALA A 692 -21.36 -2.53 -16.06
CA ALA A 692 -21.90 -2.32 -17.40
C ALA A 692 -23.33 -1.73 -17.36
N GLU A 693 -24.17 -2.20 -16.45
CA GLU A 693 -25.56 -1.74 -16.29
C GLU A 693 -25.70 -0.27 -15.92
N ARG A 694 -24.64 0.36 -15.41
CA ARG A 694 -24.63 1.76 -14.98
C ARG A 694 -24.56 2.77 -16.11
N TRP A 695 -24.25 2.34 -17.34
CA TRP A 695 -24.24 3.17 -18.52
C TRP A 695 -25.46 2.89 -19.39
N GLU A 696 -26.30 3.90 -19.57
CA GLU A 696 -27.59 3.78 -20.26
C GLU A 696 -27.64 4.72 -21.48
N PRO A 697 -27.73 4.21 -22.72
CA PRO A 697 -28.05 5.05 -23.87
C PRO A 697 -29.40 5.75 -23.68
N TRP A 698 -29.48 7.06 -23.97
CA TRP A 698 -30.66 7.87 -23.62
C TRP A 698 -31.28 8.56 -24.85
N PRO A 699 -32.12 7.87 -25.64
CA PRO A 699 -32.66 8.43 -26.89
C PRO A 699 -33.77 9.46 -26.70
N HIS A 700 -34.32 9.61 -25.49
CA HIS A 700 -35.52 10.40 -25.23
C HIS A 700 -35.38 11.89 -25.50
N THR A 701 -34.16 12.43 -25.42
CA THR A 701 -33.91 13.85 -25.63
C THR A 701 -33.37 14.18 -27.02
N LEU A 702 -33.16 13.19 -27.87
CA LEU A 702 -32.61 13.39 -29.21
C LEU A 702 -33.55 14.27 -30.06
N GLY A 703 -32.95 15.26 -30.74
CA GLY A 703 -33.67 16.24 -31.54
C GLY A 703 -34.32 17.38 -30.75
N GLU A 704 -34.33 17.32 -29.42
CA GLU A 704 -34.85 18.42 -28.60
C GLU A 704 -33.88 19.60 -28.61
N ALA A 705 -34.42 20.83 -28.70
CA ALA A 705 -33.63 22.03 -28.52
C ALA A 705 -33.21 22.22 -27.05
N ARG A 706 -32.02 22.81 -26.84
CA ARG A 706 -31.49 23.13 -25.50
C ARG A 706 -31.18 24.61 -25.37
N TYR A 707 -31.57 25.17 -24.23
CA TYR A 707 -31.04 26.45 -23.76
C TYR A 707 -29.67 26.21 -23.13
N ILE A 708 -28.66 27.00 -23.51
CA ILE A 708 -27.30 26.87 -23.00
C ILE A 708 -27.07 27.94 -21.92
N PRO A 709 -27.09 27.59 -20.62
CA PRO A 709 -26.83 28.56 -19.58
C PRO A 709 -25.37 28.99 -19.59
N ARG A 710 -25.12 30.25 -19.22
CA ARG A 710 -23.76 30.72 -18.91
C ARG A 710 -23.32 30.16 -17.55
N VAL A 711 -22.16 29.54 -17.51
CA VAL A 711 -21.55 29.03 -16.27
C VAL A 711 -20.27 29.81 -15.99
N GLU A 712 -20.17 30.41 -14.81
CA GLU A 712 -18.95 31.05 -14.34
C GLU A 712 -18.14 30.05 -13.51
N PHE A 713 -17.00 29.66 -14.04
CA PHE A 713 -16.06 28.77 -13.36
C PHE A 713 -15.27 29.54 -12.32
N ALA A 714 -15.13 28.94 -11.13
CA ALA A 714 -14.34 29.53 -10.07
C ALA A 714 -12.85 29.50 -10.42
N PRO A 715 -12.03 30.42 -9.90
CA PRO A 715 -10.58 30.39 -10.09
C PRO A 715 -9.95 29.05 -9.72
N GLU A 716 -10.50 28.36 -8.71
CA GLU A 716 -10.05 27.07 -8.17
C GLU A 716 -10.67 25.85 -8.88
N SER A 717 -11.50 26.04 -9.90
CA SER A 717 -12.23 24.96 -10.60
C SER A 717 -12.41 25.31 -12.07
N ARG A 718 -11.32 25.57 -12.79
CA ARG A 718 -11.32 25.99 -14.21
C ARG A 718 -11.42 24.83 -15.20
N HIS A 719 -11.02 23.64 -14.80
CA HIS A 719 -11.06 22.40 -15.57
C HIS A 719 -12.33 21.60 -15.28
N THR A 720 -13.00 21.88 -14.16
CA THR A 720 -14.10 21.07 -13.64
C THR A 720 -15.41 21.85 -13.53
N LEU A 721 -16.47 21.29 -14.10
CA LEU A 721 -17.86 21.70 -13.84
C LEU A 721 -18.32 21.09 -12.50
N ASP A 722 -18.51 21.93 -11.47
CA ASP A 722 -19.10 21.52 -10.18
C ASP A 722 -20.62 21.73 -10.19
N LEU A 723 -21.37 20.63 -10.33
CA LEU A 723 -22.83 20.65 -10.44
C LEU A 723 -23.54 21.18 -9.19
N ARG A 724 -22.86 21.22 -8.03
CA ARG A 724 -23.42 21.81 -6.80
C ARG A 724 -23.52 23.33 -6.90
N ARG A 725 -22.62 23.95 -7.65
CA ARG A 725 -22.61 25.40 -7.91
C ARG A 725 -23.47 25.76 -9.11
N ALA A 726 -23.48 24.92 -10.14
CA ALA A 726 -24.21 25.17 -11.38
C ALA A 726 -25.72 25.47 -11.14
N ALA A 727 -26.37 24.71 -10.23
CA ALA A 727 -27.77 24.92 -9.86
C ALA A 727 -28.04 26.25 -9.11
N LEU A 728 -27.02 26.88 -8.54
CA LEU A 728 -27.13 28.18 -7.84
C LEU A 728 -26.83 29.37 -8.76
N LEU A 729 -26.09 29.14 -9.85
CA LEU A 729 -25.64 30.17 -10.80
C LEU A 729 -26.69 30.50 -11.87
N SER A 730 -27.77 29.74 -11.97
CA SER A 730 -28.85 29.90 -12.97
C SER A 730 -29.98 30.84 -12.51
N ARG A 731 -29.69 31.81 -11.63
CA ARG A 731 -30.66 32.84 -11.21
C ARG A 731 -30.34 34.20 -11.81
#